data_AF-Q2UKA3-F1
#
_entry.id   AF-Q2UKA3-F1
#
_cell.length_a   1.000
_cell.length_b   1.000
_cell.length_c   1.000
_cell.angle_alpha   90.00
_cell.angle_beta   90.00
_cell.angle_gamma   90.00
#
_symmetry.space_group_name_H-M   'P 1'
#
loop_
_entity.id
_entity.type
_entity.pdbx_description
1 polymer ?
#
loop_
_entity_poly.entity_id
_entity_poly.type
_entity_poly.pdbx_seq_one_letter_code
_entity_poly.pdbx_strand_id
1 'polypeptide(L)'
;MVANPATSPPHHFQRRGHSRSISHPFPSPFSSRRRNKSISKHDFLDSDDDDDEVTYLPDPLSSSPRKGAPRLSPGEELTTGKCMTCNCSVRWPRNLKVFRCTECLTVNDMEPHRGSPESSGHAHPGKDDKPLPTIPRKAGRSCDQAARDKPSRPYIFRAVEEYIITSFKGCDCLNSSFTTVQHALPSTMNPLIYSSSQHVALHPGATSAARSDRRPSNTKDTGHKPVPPDIKSPSRHRSGGPGHHSGIVKRILGLLANLPNDCHHYLVSWFSRFSAGQFEKLVDFVGSFVTYRLTRQHGRKRSESAQHDDDLIPSFSSAAGNTPAELHAAINGRSTSKQATEKRDQPVVYSDDWQLRAAARVMSLLFTANNANVARKPDGILGQEAGSAAKPQGYRRGQIVPVSAFYNTLLDYSDLVADFEAWESKSTKFSFCQYPFFLNIWAKIHILEHDARRQMEVKAREAFFNSILSRKAISQYLLLRVRRDCLVDDSLRSVSEVVGSSQEEIKKGLRIEFVGEEGVDAGGLRKEWFLLLVREIFDPHHGLFIYDEDSQFCYFNPYCFESSEQFFLVGVLLGLAIYNSTILDINLPPFAFKKLLAAAPQTTGPQPATTRSTYKCNLDDLAEYRPPLAKGLQALLDFEGDVAETFCYDFVAQMDRYGEVVAVPLCTGGDKRPVTNANRREFVDLYVHYLLDTAVTRQFEPFKRGFFTVCGGNALSLFRPEEIELLVRGSDEPLDVASLRAVATYDNWSDPRPEMVPVVQWFWDFFEHTQPQAQRKILSFITGSDRIPAMGATSLIIRVACLGDDSSRFPTARTCFNMLGLYRYTTREQLEQRLWGAVLNSEGFGLK
;
A
#
# COMPACT_ATOMS: atom_id res chain seq x y z
N MET A 1 -18.47 57.03 -13.07
CA MET A 1 -17.69 58.20 -13.56
C MET A 1 -16.21 57.84 -13.37
N VAL A 2 -15.39 57.84 -14.42
CA VAL A 2 -14.43 58.93 -14.81
C VAL A 2 -13.31 59.12 -13.75
N ALA A 3 -12.00 59.02 -14.05
CA ALA A 3 -11.28 58.51 -15.24
C ALA A 3 -9.77 58.23 -14.98
N ASN A 4 -9.19 57.44 -15.91
CA ASN A 4 -7.79 57.24 -16.37
C ASN A 4 -6.91 58.52 -16.57
N PRO A 5 -5.62 58.47 -17.03
CA PRO A 5 -4.57 57.41 -17.01
C PRO A 5 -3.06 57.89 -16.92
N ALA A 6 -2.11 56.93 -17.09
CA ALA A 6 -0.79 57.07 -17.79
C ALA A 6 0.38 57.82 -17.07
N THR A 7 1.67 57.78 -17.49
CA THR A 7 2.36 57.43 -18.78
C THR A 7 3.74 56.75 -18.64
N SER A 8 4.20 56.08 -19.72
CA SER A 8 5.61 55.80 -20.12
C SER A 8 5.73 56.05 -21.65
N PRO A 9 6.85 55.81 -22.37
CA PRO A 9 8.29 55.66 -22.04
C PRO A 9 9.12 56.75 -22.80
N PRO A 10 10.40 56.58 -23.24
CA PRO A 10 10.86 55.66 -24.32
C PRO A 10 12.33 55.14 -24.09
N HIS A 11 13.18 54.63 -25.01
CA HIS A 11 13.09 54.31 -26.45
C HIS A 11 13.88 53.01 -26.88
N HIS A 12 15.05 53.14 -27.53
CA HIS A 12 15.81 52.05 -28.21
C HIS A 12 17.31 52.34 -28.37
N PHE A 13 18.14 51.30 -28.47
CA PHE A 13 18.96 51.04 -29.67
C PHE A 13 19.38 49.55 -29.78
N GLN A 14 19.74 49.08 -30.98
CA GLN A 14 20.05 47.67 -31.30
C GLN A 14 21.52 47.44 -31.68
N ARG A 15 22.04 46.21 -31.50
CA ARG A 15 22.89 45.51 -32.50
C ARG A 15 23.01 44.00 -32.25
N ARG A 16 23.45 43.25 -33.26
CA ARG A 16 23.56 41.77 -33.30
C ARG A 16 25.01 41.29 -33.06
N GLY A 17 25.16 40.04 -32.60
CA GLY A 17 26.41 39.27 -32.63
C GLY A 17 26.15 37.76 -32.44
N HIS A 18 26.92 36.90 -33.10
CA HIS A 18 26.77 35.43 -33.02
C HIS A 18 27.95 34.77 -32.30
N SER A 19 27.73 33.63 -31.65
CA SER A 19 28.49 32.36 -31.86
C SER A 19 28.18 31.34 -30.74
N ARG A 20 28.98 30.26 -30.60
CA ARG A 20 28.60 28.98 -29.96
C ARG A 20 29.43 28.61 -28.73
N SER A 21 28.82 27.72 -27.94
CA SER A 21 29.32 26.85 -26.87
C SER A 21 30.80 26.45 -26.88
N ILE A 22 31.39 26.28 -25.67
CA ILE A 22 31.97 25.01 -25.16
C ILE A 22 32.31 25.10 -23.65
N SER A 23 32.52 23.95 -23.01
CA SER A 23 32.71 23.73 -21.56
C SER A 23 34.16 23.80 -21.06
N HIS A 24 34.37 24.08 -19.76
CA HIS A 24 34.96 23.17 -18.74
C HIS A 24 35.51 23.91 -17.50
N PRO A 25 35.46 23.31 -16.28
CA PRO A 25 36.15 23.79 -15.09
C PRO A 25 37.55 23.17 -14.90
N PHE A 26 38.38 23.85 -14.11
CA PHE A 26 39.75 23.49 -13.69
C PHE A 26 40.04 24.15 -12.31
N PRO A 27 41.13 23.81 -11.59
CA PRO A 27 41.83 22.52 -11.48
C PRO A 27 42.18 22.15 -10.00
N SER A 28 42.85 21.02 -9.78
CA SER A 28 43.85 20.87 -8.69
C SER A 28 44.92 19.84 -9.07
N PRO A 29 46.14 19.85 -8.46
CA PRO A 29 47.37 19.50 -9.18
C PRO A 29 48.13 18.26 -8.66
N PHE A 30 49.42 18.15 -9.03
CA PHE A 30 50.38 17.02 -8.88
C PHE A 30 50.15 15.88 -9.92
N SER A 31 51.01 15.58 -10.92
CA SER A 31 52.49 15.56 -11.08
C SER A 31 53.13 14.31 -10.43
N SER A 32 53.96 13.46 -11.09
CA SER A 32 54.67 13.61 -12.39
C SER A 32 55.20 12.28 -13.02
N ARG A 33 55.28 12.19 -14.37
CA ARG A 33 56.27 11.42 -15.22
C ARG A 33 56.34 9.87 -15.03
N ARG A 34 56.98 8.98 -15.85
CA ARG A 34 57.44 8.77 -17.26
C ARG A 34 58.00 7.29 -17.33
N ARG A 35 58.27 6.55 -18.43
CA ARG A 35 57.82 6.46 -19.86
C ARG A 35 58.62 5.29 -20.55
N ASN A 36 58.04 4.56 -21.53
CA ASN A 36 58.67 3.55 -22.46
C ASN A 36 59.04 2.18 -21.81
N LYS A 37 58.84 0.98 -22.42
CA LYS A 37 59.34 0.31 -23.67
C LYS A 37 60.84 -0.10 -23.61
N SER A 38 61.31 -1.29 -24.05
CA SER A 38 60.71 -2.51 -24.67
C SER A 38 61.78 -3.62 -24.92
N ILE A 39 61.41 -4.84 -25.41
CA ILE A 39 62.26 -5.89 -26.09
C ILE A 39 63.17 -6.75 -25.15
N SER A 40 63.52 -8.05 -25.37
CA SER A 40 62.88 -9.25 -25.99
C SER A 40 63.75 -10.53 -25.84
N LYS A 41 63.16 -11.76 -25.82
CA LYS A 41 63.73 -13.09 -26.22
C LYS A 41 64.97 -13.64 -25.45
N HIS A 42 65.27 -14.96 -25.31
CA HIS A 42 64.61 -16.26 -25.63
C HIS A 42 65.19 -17.40 -24.73
N ASP A 43 64.84 -18.68 -25.00
CA ASP A 43 65.51 -19.95 -24.58
C ASP A 43 65.36 -20.40 -23.10
N PHE A 44 65.19 -21.69 -22.71
CA PHE A 44 64.83 -22.97 -23.40
C PHE A 44 64.35 -24.04 -22.36
N LEU A 45 63.86 -25.22 -22.82
CA LEU A 45 63.46 -26.45 -22.05
C LEU A 45 62.14 -26.34 -21.23
N ASP A 46 61.37 -27.38 -20.87
CA ASP A 46 60.92 -28.69 -21.45
C ASP A 46 59.61 -29.05 -20.65
N SER A 47 58.58 -29.79 -21.12
CA SER A 47 58.48 -31.19 -21.61
C SER A 47 58.80 -32.26 -20.54
N ASP A 48 58.06 -33.37 -20.34
CA ASP A 48 56.93 -34.01 -21.08
C ASP A 48 56.01 -34.88 -20.15
N ASP A 49 55.09 -35.64 -20.78
CA ASP A 49 54.36 -36.87 -20.35
C ASP A 49 53.14 -36.73 -19.39
N ASP A 50 51.95 -37.34 -19.61
CA ASP A 50 51.47 -38.58 -20.29
C ASP A 50 51.88 -39.90 -19.59
N ASP A 51 51.19 -41.05 -19.66
CA ASP A 51 49.75 -41.39 -19.78
C ASP A 51 49.60 -42.79 -19.09
N ASP A 52 48.42 -43.42 -19.00
CA ASP A 52 48.36 -44.88 -18.77
C ASP A 52 47.12 -45.56 -19.39
N GLU A 53 47.34 -46.68 -20.08
CA GLU A 53 46.49 -47.12 -21.21
C GLU A 53 45.99 -48.57 -21.07
N VAL A 54 44.72 -48.83 -21.42
CA VAL A 54 44.28 -50.15 -21.94
C VAL A 54 43.16 -49.99 -23.01
N THR A 55 43.56 -49.98 -24.28
CA THR A 55 43.10 -50.77 -25.46
C THR A 55 41.83 -51.68 -25.35
N TYR A 56 41.15 -52.17 -26.43
CA TYR A 56 41.62 -52.60 -27.76
C TYR A 56 40.48 -52.69 -28.85
N LEU A 57 40.67 -52.06 -30.04
CA LEU A 57 40.05 -52.28 -31.39
C LEU A 57 38.49 -52.15 -31.66
N PRO A 58 38.00 -52.06 -32.94
CA PRO A 58 36.72 -51.39 -33.28
C PRO A 58 35.73 -52.12 -34.26
N ASP A 59 34.52 -51.53 -34.40
CA ASP A 59 33.57 -51.42 -35.55
C ASP A 59 33.29 -52.59 -36.54
N PRO A 60 32.03 -52.80 -36.99
CA PRO A 60 31.47 -51.87 -38.00
C PRO A 60 29.95 -51.57 -38.00
N LEU A 61 29.61 -50.34 -38.40
CA LEU A 61 28.47 -49.92 -39.24
C LEU A 61 27.00 -50.22 -38.82
N SER A 62 26.27 -49.17 -38.45
CA SER A 62 24.93 -48.88 -39.02
C SER A 62 24.59 -47.38 -38.92
N SER A 63 23.66 -46.86 -39.73
CA SER A 63 23.63 -45.44 -40.11
C SER A 63 22.37 -44.66 -39.68
N SER A 64 22.57 -43.40 -39.26
CA SER A 64 21.50 -42.39 -39.19
C SER A 64 22.08 -40.96 -39.24
N PRO A 65 21.65 -40.09 -40.20
CA PRO A 65 22.29 -38.80 -40.42
C PRO A 65 21.78 -37.71 -39.47
N ARG A 66 22.52 -37.46 -38.37
CA ARG A 66 22.35 -36.22 -37.59
C ARG A 66 22.83 -35.02 -38.40
N LYS A 67 21.91 -34.15 -38.86
CA LYS A 67 22.27 -32.79 -39.32
C LYS A 67 22.92 -32.03 -38.17
N GLY A 68 24.21 -31.72 -38.29
CA GLY A 68 24.93 -30.85 -37.36
C GLY A 68 24.39 -29.43 -37.38
N ALA A 69 24.56 -28.71 -36.27
CA ALA A 69 24.25 -27.27 -36.23
C ALA A 69 25.25 -26.48 -37.10
N PRO A 70 24.82 -25.45 -37.85
CA PRO A 70 25.74 -24.60 -38.59
C PRO A 70 26.70 -23.86 -37.66
N ARG A 71 27.98 -23.77 -38.04
CA ARG A 71 28.89 -22.77 -37.45
C ARG A 71 28.47 -21.38 -37.97
N LEU A 72 28.30 -20.43 -37.04
CA LEU A 72 27.95 -19.04 -37.34
C LEU A 72 29.03 -18.38 -38.22
N SER A 73 28.59 -17.65 -39.26
CA SER A 73 29.50 -16.91 -40.14
C SER A 73 29.85 -15.53 -39.55
N PRO A 74 31.07 -15.00 -39.77
CA PRO A 74 31.47 -13.66 -39.32
C PRO A 74 30.79 -12.57 -40.17
N GLY A 75 29.52 -12.30 -39.87
CA GLY A 75 28.70 -11.33 -40.59
C GLY A 75 27.20 -11.33 -40.24
N GLU A 76 26.71 -12.24 -39.40
CA GLU A 76 25.30 -12.25 -38.99
C GLU A 76 24.96 -11.06 -38.07
N GLU A 77 24.32 -10.05 -38.66
CA GLU A 77 23.87 -8.86 -37.96
C GLU A 77 22.76 -9.22 -36.94
N LEU A 78 23.09 -9.16 -35.65
CA LEU A 78 22.17 -9.47 -34.57
C LEU A 78 21.14 -8.34 -34.38
N THR A 79 19.87 -8.70 -34.30
CA THR A 79 18.82 -7.81 -33.79
C THR A 79 18.65 -8.01 -32.28
N THR A 80 18.29 -6.93 -31.58
CA THR A 80 17.88 -6.97 -30.17
C THR A 80 16.38 -6.66 -30.09
N GLY A 81 15.65 -7.39 -29.25
CA GLY A 81 14.25 -7.08 -28.97
C GLY A 81 13.75 -7.71 -27.67
N LYS A 82 12.44 -7.64 -27.44
CA LYS A 82 11.80 -8.07 -26.18
C LYS A 82 11.13 -9.43 -26.31
N CYS A 83 11.28 -10.28 -25.30
CA CYS A 83 10.46 -11.48 -25.18
C CYS A 83 9.05 -11.16 -24.68
N MET A 84 8.02 -11.71 -25.36
CA MET A 84 6.60 -11.51 -25.04
C MET A 84 6.16 -12.03 -23.65
N THR A 85 6.98 -12.83 -22.97
CA THR A 85 6.64 -13.44 -21.66
C THR A 85 7.36 -12.79 -20.49
N CYS A 86 8.68 -12.54 -20.60
CA CYS A 86 9.48 -11.99 -19.50
C CYS A 86 9.89 -10.52 -19.70
N ASN A 87 9.70 -9.96 -20.90
CA ASN A 87 10.14 -8.61 -21.29
C ASN A 87 11.65 -8.36 -21.10
N CYS A 88 12.45 -9.43 -20.98
CA CYS A 88 13.90 -9.33 -21.04
C CYS A 88 14.31 -8.93 -22.47
N SER A 89 15.33 -8.08 -22.56
CA SER A 89 15.99 -7.76 -23.83
C SER A 89 16.88 -8.94 -24.22
N VAL A 90 16.63 -9.57 -25.36
CA VAL A 90 17.44 -10.69 -25.87
C VAL A 90 17.89 -10.40 -27.30
N ARG A 91 18.95 -11.09 -27.74
CA ARG A 91 19.58 -10.91 -29.07
C ARG A 91 19.45 -12.17 -29.90
N TRP A 92 19.27 -12.01 -31.21
CA TRP A 92 19.13 -13.11 -32.15
C TRP A 92 19.50 -12.70 -33.59
N PRO A 93 19.89 -13.62 -34.49
CA PRO A 93 20.15 -13.31 -35.90
C PRO A 93 18.91 -12.76 -36.61
N ARG A 94 19.07 -11.67 -37.39
CA ARG A 94 17.97 -10.97 -38.07
C ARG A 94 17.06 -11.84 -38.93
N ASN A 95 17.57 -12.95 -39.46
CA ASN A 95 16.86 -13.79 -40.43
C ASN A 95 15.96 -14.87 -39.78
N LEU A 96 15.87 -14.93 -38.45
CA LEU A 96 14.94 -15.83 -37.77
C LEU A 96 13.50 -15.32 -37.85
N LYS A 97 12.54 -16.23 -38.06
CA LYS A 97 11.09 -15.98 -37.92
C LYS A 97 10.57 -16.21 -36.50
N VAL A 98 11.32 -16.97 -35.71
CA VAL A 98 10.97 -17.44 -34.35
C VAL A 98 12.24 -17.53 -33.51
N PHE A 99 12.23 -17.12 -32.25
CA PHE A 99 13.35 -17.33 -31.32
C PHE A 99 12.91 -17.95 -29.98
N ARG A 100 13.79 -18.71 -29.33
CA ARG A 100 13.59 -19.16 -27.94
C ARG A 100 14.31 -18.20 -26.99
N CYS A 101 13.57 -17.59 -26.07
CA CYS A 101 14.16 -16.68 -25.07
C CYS A 101 15.03 -17.46 -24.08
N THR A 102 16.24 -16.98 -23.83
CA THR A 102 17.18 -17.51 -22.83
C THR A 102 16.59 -17.49 -21.41
N GLU A 103 15.97 -16.38 -21.02
CA GLU A 103 15.54 -16.11 -19.63
C GLU A 103 14.29 -16.88 -19.16
N CYS A 104 13.42 -17.25 -20.09
CA CYS A 104 12.13 -17.89 -19.76
C CYS A 104 11.84 -19.18 -20.54
N LEU A 105 12.65 -19.52 -21.54
CA LEU A 105 12.49 -20.65 -22.46
C LEU A 105 11.15 -20.66 -23.22
N THR A 106 10.45 -19.52 -23.31
CA THR A 106 9.31 -19.35 -24.22
C THR A 106 9.80 -19.17 -25.64
N VAL A 107 9.06 -19.76 -26.58
CA VAL A 107 9.21 -19.57 -28.03
C VAL A 107 8.44 -18.30 -28.41
N ASN A 108 9.08 -17.42 -29.18
CA ASN A 108 8.55 -16.10 -29.55
C ASN A 108 8.49 -16.04 -31.07
N ASP A 109 7.28 -16.02 -31.61
CA ASP A 109 7.05 -15.84 -33.04
C ASP A 109 7.13 -14.34 -33.38
N MET A 110 7.88 -14.00 -34.44
CA MET A 110 8.14 -12.61 -34.84
C MET A 110 7.36 -12.19 -36.09
N GLU A 111 6.79 -13.14 -36.81
CA GLU A 111 5.84 -12.89 -37.89
C GLU A 111 4.41 -12.99 -37.34
N PRO A 112 3.54 -11.99 -37.52
CA PRO A 112 2.14 -12.10 -37.15
C PRO A 112 1.49 -13.28 -37.86
N HIS A 113 0.73 -14.11 -37.12
CA HIS A 113 0.06 -15.28 -37.68
C HIS A 113 -0.97 -14.86 -38.75
N ARG A 114 -0.56 -14.91 -40.01
CA ARG A 114 -1.46 -14.84 -41.16
C ARG A 114 -2.22 -16.16 -41.22
N GLY A 115 -3.44 -16.16 -40.68
CA GLY A 115 -4.33 -17.32 -40.76
C GLY A 115 -4.47 -17.78 -42.20
N SER A 116 -4.18 -19.06 -42.45
CA SER A 116 -4.32 -19.66 -43.77
C SER A 116 -5.80 -19.70 -44.16
N PRO A 117 -6.22 -19.13 -45.32
CA PRO A 117 -7.54 -19.42 -45.86
C PRO A 117 -7.61 -20.92 -46.18
N GLU A 118 -8.75 -21.55 -45.90
CA GLU A 118 -8.93 -22.99 -46.07
C GLU A 118 -8.80 -23.40 -47.54
N SER A 119 -8.12 -24.52 -47.79
CA SER A 119 -7.77 -24.94 -49.14
C SER A 119 -8.94 -25.60 -49.86
N SER A 120 -9.59 -24.88 -50.78
CA SER A 120 -10.63 -25.42 -51.66
C SER A 120 -10.32 -25.19 -53.15
N GLY A 121 -10.19 -26.29 -53.91
CA GLY A 121 -10.32 -26.32 -55.38
C GLY A 121 -9.07 -25.95 -56.20
N HIS A 122 -8.81 -26.73 -57.25
CA HIS A 122 -7.81 -26.42 -58.29
C HIS A 122 -8.35 -25.41 -59.31
N ALA A 123 -7.54 -24.42 -59.68
CA ALA A 123 -7.54 -23.80 -61.02
C ALA A 123 -6.19 -23.11 -61.30
N HIS A 124 -5.77 -23.06 -62.57
CA HIS A 124 -4.58 -22.32 -63.03
C HIS A 124 -4.96 -20.97 -63.68
N PRO A 125 -4.01 -20.03 -63.90
CA PRO A 125 -4.31 -18.60 -63.85
C PRO A 125 -4.62 -17.92 -65.20
N GLY A 126 -5.30 -16.77 -65.13
CA GLY A 126 -5.43 -15.77 -66.19
C GLY A 126 -5.25 -14.35 -65.64
N LYS A 127 -4.65 -13.47 -66.45
CA LYS A 127 -4.40 -12.03 -66.17
C LYS A 127 -5.72 -11.20 -66.32
N ASP A 128 -5.86 -9.90 -66.05
CA ASP A 128 -4.96 -8.71 -66.14
C ASP A 128 -5.38 -7.57 -65.15
N ASP A 129 -4.70 -6.42 -65.20
CA ASP A 129 -4.83 -5.26 -64.29
C ASP A 129 -6.15 -4.47 -64.31
N LYS A 130 -6.58 -3.93 -63.15
CA LYS A 130 -6.70 -2.45 -62.86
C LYS A 130 -7.26 -2.10 -61.46
N PRO A 131 -7.11 -0.84 -60.97
CA PRO A 131 -7.28 -0.48 -59.54
C PRO A 131 -8.73 -0.16 -59.09
N LEU A 132 -8.90 0.02 -57.78
CA LEU A 132 -10.17 0.24 -57.08
C LEU A 132 -10.94 1.49 -57.56
N PRO A 133 -12.28 1.43 -57.70
CA PRO A 133 -13.16 2.59 -57.74
C PRO A 133 -13.61 3.06 -56.34
N THR A 134 -13.72 4.38 -56.17
CA THR A 134 -14.17 5.05 -54.94
C THR A 134 -15.67 4.90 -54.70
N ILE A 135 -16.11 4.72 -53.44
CA ILE A 135 -17.53 4.63 -53.06
C ILE A 135 -18.15 6.03 -52.91
N PRO A 136 -19.21 6.40 -53.66
CA PRO A 136 -19.99 7.61 -53.43
C PRO A 136 -21.09 7.42 -52.36
N ARG A 137 -21.43 8.50 -51.64
CA ARG A 137 -22.53 8.56 -50.66
C ARG A 137 -23.82 9.14 -51.27
N LYS A 138 -24.99 8.54 -50.95
CA LYS A 138 -26.37 9.09 -50.79
C LYS A 138 -27.43 8.07 -51.26
N ALA A 139 -28.72 8.12 -50.90
CA ALA A 139 -29.41 8.51 -49.66
C ALA A 139 -30.95 8.30 -49.79
N GLY A 140 -31.63 7.88 -48.71
CA GLY A 140 -33.02 8.32 -48.41
C GLY A 140 -34.15 7.28 -48.34
N ARG A 141 -35.08 7.53 -47.38
CA ARG A 141 -36.46 7.00 -47.20
C ARG A 141 -36.56 5.53 -46.72
N SER A 142 -37.17 5.21 -45.57
CA SER A 142 -38.60 5.27 -45.13
C SER A 142 -39.34 3.95 -45.46
N CYS A 143 -40.06 3.25 -44.58
CA CYS A 143 -40.52 3.53 -43.20
C CYS A 143 -40.63 2.24 -42.33
N ASP A 144 -41.16 2.38 -41.11
CA ASP A 144 -41.89 1.41 -40.27
C ASP A 144 -41.21 0.18 -39.59
N GLN A 145 -41.31 0.19 -38.25
CA GLN A 145 -41.81 -0.91 -37.42
C GLN A 145 -41.21 -2.34 -37.45
N ALA A 146 -39.88 -2.50 -37.43
CA ALA A 146 -39.26 -3.74 -36.95
C ALA A 146 -37.94 -3.48 -36.18
N ALA A 147 -37.93 -3.72 -34.86
CA ALA A 147 -36.76 -3.50 -33.99
C ALA A 147 -36.56 -4.58 -32.91
N ARG A 148 -36.71 -5.86 -33.28
CA ARG A 148 -36.00 -6.96 -32.59
C ARG A 148 -34.68 -7.23 -33.32
N ASP A 149 -33.70 -7.72 -32.57
CA ASP A 149 -32.44 -8.30 -33.05
C ASP A 149 -31.63 -7.43 -34.04
N LYS A 150 -30.99 -6.37 -33.51
CA LYS A 150 -29.72 -5.92 -34.08
C LYS A 150 -28.68 -7.02 -33.84
N PRO A 151 -28.05 -7.61 -34.87
CA PRO A 151 -26.95 -8.54 -34.66
C PRO A 151 -25.82 -7.79 -33.95
N SER A 152 -25.29 -8.36 -32.88
CA SER A 152 -24.09 -7.85 -32.24
C SER A 152 -22.94 -7.86 -33.26
N ARG A 153 -22.09 -6.83 -33.22
CA ARG A 153 -20.81 -6.88 -33.95
C ARG A 153 -20.11 -8.19 -33.58
N PRO A 154 -19.55 -8.95 -34.54
CA PRO A 154 -18.88 -10.20 -34.23
C PRO A 154 -17.81 -9.92 -33.17
N TYR A 155 -17.98 -10.54 -32.01
CA TYR A 155 -17.12 -10.28 -30.86
C TYR A 155 -15.78 -10.98 -31.12
N ILE A 156 -14.86 -10.26 -31.77
CA ILE A 156 -13.55 -10.75 -32.26
C ILE A 156 -12.77 -11.45 -31.14
N PHE A 157 -12.94 -10.99 -29.91
CA PHE A 157 -12.31 -11.58 -28.74
C PHE A 157 -12.98 -12.87 -28.25
N ARG A 158 -14.00 -13.44 -28.90
CA ARG A 158 -14.68 -14.67 -28.43
C ARG A 158 -13.71 -15.82 -28.23
N ALA A 159 -12.77 -16.02 -29.15
CA ALA A 159 -11.75 -17.07 -29.01
C ALA A 159 -10.73 -16.77 -27.89
N VAL A 160 -10.47 -15.49 -27.59
CA VAL A 160 -9.57 -15.07 -26.50
C VAL A 160 -10.29 -15.18 -25.15
N GLU A 161 -11.55 -14.74 -25.07
CA GLU A 161 -12.43 -14.95 -23.93
C GLU A 161 -12.62 -16.44 -23.70
N GLU A 162 -13.00 -17.26 -24.68
CA GLU A 162 -13.11 -18.71 -24.51
C GLU A 162 -11.76 -19.37 -24.16
N TYR A 163 -10.61 -18.89 -24.64
CA TYR A 163 -9.30 -19.39 -24.24
C TYR A 163 -8.95 -19.05 -22.78
N ILE A 164 -9.15 -17.80 -22.34
CA ILE A 164 -8.88 -17.38 -20.96
C ILE A 164 -9.93 -18.01 -20.03
N ILE A 165 -11.22 -17.94 -20.36
CA ILE A 165 -12.30 -18.66 -19.67
C ILE A 165 -11.99 -20.15 -19.56
N THR A 166 -11.48 -20.83 -20.58
CA THR A 166 -11.14 -22.26 -20.46
C THR A 166 -9.89 -22.48 -19.61
N SER A 167 -8.88 -21.62 -19.74
CA SER A 167 -7.65 -21.66 -18.93
C SER A 167 -7.89 -21.42 -17.43
N PHE A 168 -8.93 -20.64 -17.09
CA PHE A 168 -9.27 -20.28 -15.71
C PHE A 168 -10.56 -20.96 -15.18
N LYS A 169 -11.46 -21.52 -16.02
CA LYS A 169 -12.58 -22.38 -15.57
C LYS A 169 -12.09 -23.64 -14.87
N GLY A 170 -10.93 -24.14 -15.27
CA GLY A 170 -10.26 -25.27 -14.61
C GLY A 170 -9.55 -24.91 -13.30
N CYS A 171 -9.67 -23.68 -12.77
CA CYS A 171 -8.84 -23.22 -11.66
C CYS A 171 -8.94 -24.02 -10.37
N ASP A 172 -9.96 -24.86 -10.14
CA ASP A 172 -10.02 -25.68 -8.93
C ASP A 172 -8.83 -26.66 -8.79
N CYS A 173 -8.18 -27.06 -9.90
CA CYS A 173 -6.89 -27.80 -9.84
C CYS A 173 -5.65 -26.89 -9.82
N LEU A 174 -5.77 -25.62 -10.24
CA LEU A 174 -4.66 -24.66 -10.27
C LEU A 174 -4.52 -23.87 -8.95
N ASN A 175 -5.61 -23.62 -8.24
CA ASN A 175 -5.61 -23.03 -6.90
C ASN A 175 -4.81 -23.94 -5.94
N SER A 176 -5.08 -25.25 -6.01
CA SER A 176 -4.35 -26.29 -5.28
C SER A 176 -2.92 -26.57 -5.81
N SER A 177 -2.44 -25.88 -6.85
CA SER A 177 -1.07 -26.07 -7.35
C SER A 177 0.01 -25.43 -6.47
N PHE A 178 -0.39 -24.53 -5.56
CA PHE A 178 0.51 -23.80 -4.65
C PHE A 178 0.15 -23.98 -3.16
N THR A 179 -0.91 -24.72 -2.83
CA THR A 179 -1.26 -25.07 -1.45
C THR A 179 -0.19 -25.98 -0.85
N THR A 180 0.73 -25.40 -0.08
CA THR A 180 1.66 -26.15 0.77
C THR A 180 0.89 -26.88 1.86
N VAL A 181 1.22 -28.17 2.08
CA VAL A 181 0.93 -28.83 3.36
C VAL A 181 1.51 -27.97 4.49
N GLN A 182 0.74 -27.77 5.56
CA GLN A 182 1.16 -26.96 6.71
C GLN A 182 2.38 -27.59 7.41
N HIS A 183 3.57 -27.17 7.01
CA HIS A 183 4.65 -27.06 7.99
C HIS A 183 4.27 -25.94 8.95
N ALA A 184 4.12 -26.28 10.23
CA ALA A 184 3.78 -25.31 11.26
C ALA A 184 4.83 -24.19 11.27
N LEU A 185 4.39 -22.97 10.97
CA LEU A 185 5.09 -21.77 11.39
C LEU A 185 5.14 -21.78 12.94
N PRO A 186 6.21 -21.26 13.57
CA PRO A 186 6.22 -21.06 15.02
C PRO A 186 4.97 -20.29 15.47
N SER A 187 4.46 -20.60 16.66
CA SER A 187 3.21 -20.06 17.22
C SER A 187 3.36 -18.60 17.69
N THR A 188 3.77 -17.71 16.78
CA THR A 188 3.90 -16.26 16.97
C THR A 188 3.12 -15.45 15.91
N MET A 189 2.39 -16.13 15.02
CA MET A 189 1.24 -15.49 14.37
C MET A 189 0.22 -15.14 15.45
N ASN A 190 0.00 -13.84 15.70
CA ASN A 190 -1.07 -13.38 16.57
C ASN A 190 -2.33 -13.12 15.73
N PRO A 191 -3.35 -14.01 15.76
CA PRO A 191 -4.56 -13.85 14.95
C PRO A 191 -5.42 -12.65 15.39
N LEU A 192 -5.18 -12.09 16.59
CA LEU A 192 -5.95 -10.98 17.17
C LEU A 192 -5.84 -9.66 16.39
N ILE A 193 -4.91 -9.55 15.44
CA ILE A 193 -4.81 -8.38 14.54
C ILE A 193 -5.87 -8.44 13.42
N TYR A 194 -6.60 -9.55 13.26
CA TYR A 194 -7.51 -9.78 12.13
C TYR A 194 -8.93 -10.18 12.56
N SER A 195 -9.78 -9.17 12.81
CA SER A 195 -11.24 -9.38 12.93
C SER A 195 -11.87 -9.73 11.57
N SER A 196 -11.73 -10.99 11.15
CA SER A 196 -12.33 -11.54 9.94
C SER A 196 -13.44 -12.53 10.28
N SER A 197 -14.67 -12.29 9.80
CA SER A 197 -15.86 -13.11 10.08
C SER A 197 -15.85 -14.47 9.37
N GLN A 198 -14.91 -15.35 9.72
CA GLN A 198 -14.91 -16.75 9.29
C GLN A 198 -15.87 -17.57 10.15
N HIS A 199 -17.08 -17.82 9.64
CA HIS A 199 -18.00 -18.79 10.23
C HIS A 199 -17.43 -20.21 10.11
N VAL A 200 -16.84 -20.71 11.20
CA VAL A 200 -16.46 -22.13 11.31
C VAL A 200 -17.73 -22.97 11.42
N ALA A 201 -18.04 -23.72 10.35
CA ALA A 201 -19.19 -24.61 10.31
C ALA A 201 -18.97 -25.86 11.19
N LEU A 202 -19.34 -25.77 12.46
CA LEU A 202 -19.39 -26.91 13.38
C LEU A 202 -20.58 -27.81 13.05
N HIS A 203 -20.32 -28.99 12.48
CA HIS A 203 -21.33 -30.03 12.37
C HIS A 203 -21.66 -30.63 13.76
N PRO A 204 -22.95 -30.85 14.10
CA PRO A 204 -23.34 -31.43 15.38
C PRO A 204 -22.98 -32.92 15.46
N GLY A 205 -22.59 -33.38 16.65
CA GLY A 205 -22.09 -34.73 16.88
C GLY A 205 -23.17 -35.79 17.17
N ALA A 206 -22.76 -37.07 17.11
CA ALA A 206 -23.59 -38.22 17.45
C ALA A 206 -22.91 -39.13 18.49
N THR A 207 -23.49 -39.19 19.69
CA THR A 207 -23.56 -40.35 20.61
C THR A 207 -22.35 -41.30 20.78
N SER A 208 -21.56 -41.05 21.82
CA SER A 208 -21.18 -41.99 22.90
C SER A 208 -21.13 -43.53 22.67
N ALA A 209 -19.98 -44.17 23.00
CA ALA A 209 -19.88 -45.37 23.85
C ALA A 209 -18.43 -45.75 24.22
N ALA A 210 -18.21 -46.34 25.43
CA ALA A 210 -17.03 -47.09 25.91
C ALA A 210 -15.62 -46.43 25.86
N ARG A 211 -14.80 -46.37 26.93
CA ARG A 211 -14.12 -47.45 27.71
C ARG A 211 -13.20 -48.36 26.86
N SER A 212 -11.95 -48.66 27.23
CA SER A 212 -11.10 -48.18 28.35
C SER A 212 -9.66 -48.74 28.28
N ASP A 213 -8.69 -48.02 28.87
CA ASP A 213 -7.47 -48.52 29.54
C ASP A 213 -6.29 -49.19 28.76
N ARG A 214 -5.07 -48.85 29.26
CA ARG A 214 -3.81 -49.65 29.36
C ARG A 214 -2.84 -49.80 28.16
N ARG A 215 -1.82 -48.93 28.24
CA ARG A 215 -0.38 -49.04 27.92
C ARG A 215 0.29 -50.29 28.60
N PRO A 216 1.58 -50.64 28.35
CA PRO A 216 2.25 -51.10 27.11
C PRO A 216 3.07 -52.42 27.29
N SER A 217 3.69 -52.92 26.21
CA SER A 217 4.97 -53.68 26.32
C SER A 217 5.79 -53.67 25.01
N ASN A 218 7.11 -53.76 25.14
CA ASN A 218 8.06 -54.08 24.05
C ASN A 218 8.33 -55.59 24.02
N THR A 219 8.60 -56.14 22.83
CA THR A 219 9.71 -57.08 22.61
C THR A 219 10.16 -57.05 21.15
N LYS A 220 11.47 -57.25 20.92
CA LYS A 220 12.00 -57.69 19.62
C LYS A 220 11.83 -59.22 19.54
N ASP A 221 11.72 -59.80 18.35
CA ASP A 221 12.77 -60.71 17.87
C ASP A 221 12.73 -60.91 16.34
N THR A 222 13.59 -61.80 15.85
CA THR A 222 14.02 -62.00 14.46
C THR A 222 13.42 -63.27 13.82
N GLY A 223 13.37 -63.33 12.49
CA GLY A 223 12.95 -64.52 11.74
C GLY A 223 12.99 -64.32 10.22
N HIS A 224 13.51 -65.31 9.48
CA HIS A 224 13.69 -65.22 8.02
C HIS A 224 12.56 -65.88 7.20
N LYS A 225 12.42 -65.41 5.95
CA LYS A 225 11.52 -65.83 4.85
C LYS A 225 11.27 -67.35 4.72
N PRO A 226 10.12 -67.75 4.14
CA PRO A 226 10.10 -68.13 2.70
C PRO A 226 9.26 -67.21 1.78
N VAL A 227 9.27 -67.50 0.47
CA VAL A 227 8.58 -66.78 -0.63
C VAL A 227 8.01 -67.81 -1.61
N PRO A 228 6.71 -67.77 -1.98
CA PRO A 228 6.29 -67.35 -3.35
C PRO A 228 4.85 -66.75 -3.43
N PRO A 229 4.30 -66.38 -4.62
CA PRO A 229 4.92 -65.97 -5.89
C PRO A 229 4.50 -64.53 -6.32
N ASP A 230 4.86 -64.10 -7.53
CA ASP A 230 4.54 -62.78 -8.10
C ASP A 230 3.03 -62.47 -8.26
N ILE A 231 2.64 -61.27 -7.84
CA ILE A 231 1.48 -60.54 -8.39
C ILE A 231 1.97 -59.18 -8.90
N LYS A 232 1.67 -58.87 -10.17
CA LYS A 232 2.16 -57.68 -10.87
C LYS A 232 1.68 -56.40 -10.17
N SER A 233 2.62 -55.53 -9.80
CA SER A 233 2.31 -54.22 -9.24
C SER A 233 1.82 -53.25 -10.33
N PRO A 234 0.62 -52.64 -10.18
CA PRO A 234 0.27 -51.47 -10.99
C PRO A 234 1.19 -50.30 -10.61
N SER A 235 1.37 -49.37 -11.56
CA SER A 235 2.39 -48.32 -11.46
C SER A 235 2.18 -47.39 -10.26
N ARG A 236 3.30 -46.99 -9.63
CA ARG A 236 3.32 -45.88 -8.67
C ARG A 236 2.76 -44.62 -9.33
N HIS A 237 1.54 -44.22 -8.97
CA HIS A 237 1.10 -42.84 -9.19
C HIS A 237 2.10 -41.91 -8.51
N ARG A 238 2.63 -40.94 -9.26
CA ARG A 238 3.49 -39.89 -8.70
C ARG A 238 2.63 -38.96 -7.86
N SER A 239 2.63 -39.16 -6.54
CA SER A 239 2.21 -38.15 -5.56
C SER A 239 3.15 -36.94 -5.70
N GLY A 240 2.73 -35.98 -6.52
CA GLY A 240 3.62 -34.94 -7.00
C GLY A 240 3.73 -33.75 -6.03
N GLY A 241 4.96 -33.32 -5.76
CA GLY A 241 5.27 -32.15 -4.92
C GLY A 241 4.85 -30.78 -5.49
N PRO A 242 5.10 -29.68 -4.76
CA PRO A 242 4.49 -28.38 -5.05
C PRO A 242 4.93 -27.73 -6.38
N GLY A 243 3.95 -27.39 -7.22
CA GLY A 243 4.14 -26.53 -8.39
C GLY A 243 4.15 -27.20 -9.78
N HIS A 244 3.43 -28.32 -10.00
CA HIS A 244 3.32 -28.99 -11.32
C HIS A 244 3.04 -28.04 -12.48
N HIS A 245 2.08 -27.15 -12.29
CA HIS A 245 1.64 -26.22 -13.32
C HIS A 245 2.47 -24.92 -13.36
N SER A 246 3.46 -24.74 -12.47
CA SER A 246 4.27 -23.51 -12.39
C SER A 246 4.94 -23.09 -13.71
N GLY A 247 5.30 -24.06 -14.56
CA GLY A 247 5.84 -23.83 -15.90
C GLY A 247 4.83 -23.25 -16.91
N ILE A 248 3.53 -23.51 -16.69
CA ILE A 248 2.41 -22.97 -17.48
C ILE A 248 1.97 -21.63 -16.87
N VAL A 249 1.75 -21.58 -15.55
CA VAL A 249 1.28 -20.38 -14.84
C VAL A 249 2.22 -19.18 -15.07
N LYS A 250 3.54 -19.38 -14.97
CA LYS A 250 4.51 -18.30 -15.24
C LYS A 250 4.45 -17.77 -16.69
N ARG A 251 4.02 -18.61 -17.65
CA ARG A 251 3.85 -18.20 -19.06
C ARG A 251 2.55 -17.44 -19.25
N ILE A 252 1.44 -17.90 -18.68
CA ILE A 252 0.14 -17.21 -18.73
C ILE A 252 0.27 -15.81 -18.11
N LEU A 253 0.81 -15.72 -16.89
CA LEU A 253 1.04 -14.43 -16.21
C LEU A 253 2.00 -13.53 -16.99
N GLY A 254 3.09 -14.10 -17.53
CA GLY A 254 4.05 -13.36 -18.35
C GLY A 254 3.48 -12.81 -19.65
N LEU A 255 2.61 -13.56 -20.33
CA LEU A 255 1.91 -13.11 -21.53
C LEU A 255 0.89 -12.01 -21.20
N LEU A 256 -0.01 -12.27 -20.24
CA LEU A 256 -1.01 -11.28 -19.78
C LEU A 256 -0.35 -9.97 -19.35
N ALA A 257 0.74 -10.03 -18.58
CA ALA A 257 1.48 -8.86 -18.12
C ALA A 257 2.10 -8.02 -19.25
N ASN A 258 2.36 -8.58 -20.43
CA ASN A 258 3.09 -7.90 -21.52
C ASN A 258 2.24 -7.67 -22.78
N LEU A 259 0.93 -7.88 -22.71
CA LEU A 259 -0.02 -7.38 -23.71
C LEU A 259 0.03 -5.84 -23.84
N PRO A 260 -0.40 -5.27 -24.98
CA PRO A 260 -0.59 -3.83 -25.15
C PRO A 260 -1.61 -3.24 -24.18
N ASN A 261 -1.50 -1.93 -23.90
CA ASN A 261 -2.40 -1.23 -22.98
C ASN A 261 -3.88 -1.31 -23.41
N ASP A 262 -4.18 -1.30 -24.71
CA ASP A 262 -5.55 -1.48 -25.22
C ASP A 262 -6.14 -2.82 -24.76
N CYS A 263 -5.36 -3.90 -24.87
CA CYS A 263 -5.74 -5.21 -24.36
C CYS A 263 -5.87 -5.23 -22.84
N HIS A 264 -5.07 -4.46 -22.11
CA HIS A 264 -5.22 -4.27 -20.66
C HIS A 264 -6.53 -3.56 -20.30
N HIS A 265 -6.95 -2.55 -21.06
CA HIS A 265 -8.27 -1.92 -20.87
C HIS A 265 -9.43 -2.90 -21.12
N TYR A 266 -9.34 -3.73 -22.17
CA TYR A 266 -10.34 -4.80 -22.40
C TYR A 266 -10.34 -5.84 -21.27
N LEU A 267 -9.17 -6.28 -20.78
CA LEU A 267 -9.07 -7.21 -19.66
C LEU A 267 -9.64 -6.63 -18.35
N VAL A 268 -9.36 -5.38 -18.02
CA VAL A 268 -9.93 -4.70 -16.85
C VAL A 268 -11.46 -4.62 -16.94
N SER A 269 -11.99 -4.24 -18.11
CA SER A 269 -13.44 -4.20 -18.38
C SER A 269 -14.10 -5.58 -18.39
N TRP A 270 -13.32 -6.64 -18.58
CA TRP A 270 -13.80 -8.02 -18.59
C TRP A 270 -13.79 -8.63 -17.18
N PHE A 271 -12.70 -8.46 -16.43
CA PHE A 271 -12.59 -8.86 -15.03
C PHE A 271 -13.61 -8.15 -14.12
N SER A 272 -13.96 -6.88 -14.39
CA SER A 272 -14.93 -6.13 -13.56
C SER A 272 -16.37 -6.65 -13.64
N ARG A 273 -16.65 -7.58 -14.58
CA ARG A 273 -17.94 -8.24 -14.80
C ARG A 273 -18.05 -9.63 -14.14
N PHE A 274 -17.01 -10.08 -13.44
CA PHE A 274 -17.02 -11.37 -12.74
C PHE A 274 -17.90 -11.32 -11.48
N SER A 275 -18.43 -12.46 -11.04
CA SER A 275 -19.04 -12.59 -9.72
C SER A 275 -17.97 -12.62 -8.63
N ALA A 276 -18.33 -12.23 -7.40
CA ALA A 276 -17.37 -12.03 -6.31
C ALA A 276 -16.46 -13.24 -6.07
N GLY A 277 -17.03 -14.44 -5.89
CA GLY A 277 -16.25 -15.67 -5.67
C GLY A 277 -15.45 -16.16 -6.89
N GLN A 278 -15.77 -15.76 -8.11
CA GLN A 278 -14.91 -16.03 -9.29
C GLN A 278 -13.72 -15.08 -9.33
N PHE A 279 -13.94 -13.82 -8.95
CA PHE A 279 -12.90 -12.81 -8.89
C PHE A 279 -11.94 -13.05 -7.71
N GLU A 280 -12.47 -13.42 -6.54
CA GLU A 280 -11.72 -13.81 -5.34
C GLU A 280 -10.76 -14.97 -5.64
N LYS A 281 -11.25 -16.09 -6.19
CA LYS A 281 -10.41 -17.21 -6.65
C LYS A 281 -9.27 -16.79 -7.60
N LEU A 282 -9.48 -15.75 -8.41
CA LEU A 282 -8.48 -15.25 -9.35
C LEU A 282 -7.44 -14.35 -8.68
N VAL A 283 -7.83 -13.52 -7.71
CA VAL A 283 -6.93 -12.78 -6.83
C VAL A 283 -6.10 -13.75 -5.99
N ASP A 284 -6.73 -14.72 -5.30
CA ASP A 284 -6.08 -15.76 -4.51
C ASP A 284 -5.04 -16.55 -5.32
N PHE A 285 -5.36 -16.90 -6.56
CA PHE A 285 -4.45 -17.62 -7.45
C PHE A 285 -3.19 -16.81 -7.80
N VAL A 286 -3.34 -15.52 -8.13
CA VAL A 286 -2.19 -14.64 -8.43
C VAL A 286 -1.40 -14.31 -7.16
N GLY A 287 -2.09 -14.06 -6.05
CA GLY A 287 -1.49 -13.85 -4.73
C GLY A 287 -0.69 -15.07 -4.26
N SER A 288 -1.26 -16.28 -4.36
CA SER A 288 -0.59 -17.55 -4.03
C SER A 288 0.64 -17.80 -4.91
N PHE A 289 0.62 -17.41 -6.19
CA PHE A 289 1.81 -17.47 -7.04
C PHE A 289 2.90 -16.50 -6.55
N VAL A 290 2.55 -15.27 -6.17
CA VAL A 290 3.50 -14.31 -5.56
C VAL A 290 4.08 -14.87 -4.26
N THR A 291 3.24 -15.36 -3.35
CA THR A 291 3.63 -16.02 -2.10
C THR A 291 4.61 -17.19 -2.35
N TYR A 292 4.28 -18.08 -3.29
CA TYR A 292 5.14 -19.21 -3.67
C TYR A 292 6.50 -18.78 -4.21
N ARG A 293 6.57 -17.70 -5.01
CA ARG A 293 7.83 -17.13 -5.49
C ARG A 293 8.66 -16.56 -4.34
N LEU A 294 8.05 -15.78 -3.44
CA LEU A 294 8.71 -15.19 -2.27
C LEU A 294 9.26 -16.27 -1.33
N THR A 295 8.47 -17.27 -0.96
CA THR A 295 8.92 -18.39 -0.11
C THR A 295 10.10 -19.14 -0.71
N ARG A 296 10.11 -19.36 -2.04
CA ARG A 296 11.23 -20.04 -2.72
C ARG A 296 12.51 -19.22 -2.80
N GLN A 297 12.44 -17.90 -2.72
CA GLN A 297 13.63 -17.04 -2.60
C GLN A 297 14.18 -17.07 -1.16
N HIS A 298 13.31 -16.90 -0.16
CA HIS A 298 13.69 -16.98 1.26
C HIS A 298 14.27 -18.35 1.64
N GLY A 299 13.71 -19.44 1.12
CA GLY A 299 14.20 -20.79 1.36
C GLY A 299 15.64 -21.04 0.87
N ARG A 300 16.06 -20.42 -0.25
CA ARG A 300 17.44 -20.53 -0.76
C ARG A 300 18.47 -19.91 0.18
N LYS A 301 18.17 -18.71 0.68
CA LYS A 301 19.03 -17.99 1.64
C LYS A 301 19.28 -18.81 2.91
N ARG A 302 18.29 -19.61 3.34
CA ARG A 302 18.38 -20.49 4.52
C ARG A 302 19.20 -21.76 4.28
N SER A 303 19.27 -22.26 3.04
CA SER A 303 20.23 -23.32 2.67
C SER A 303 21.65 -22.81 2.50
N GLU A 304 21.84 -21.61 1.94
CA GLU A 304 23.16 -20.99 1.78
C GLU A 304 23.78 -20.62 3.13
N SER A 305 22.98 -20.13 4.10
CA SER A 305 23.47 -19.90 5.46
C SER A 305 23.86 -21.20 6.19
N ALA A 306 23.13 -22.30 5.96
CA ALA A 306 23.37 -23.58 6.63
C ALA A 306 24.67 -24.27 6.17
N GLN A 307 25.20 -23.91 4.99
CA GLN A 307 26.51 -24.40 4.52
C GLN A 307 27.70 -23.66 5.14
N HIS A 308 27.45 -22.62 5.94
CA HIS A 308 28.51 -21.82 6.58
C HIS A 308 28.79 -22.20 8.04
N ASP A 309 27.96 -23.03 8.67
CA ASP A 309 28.13 -23.48 10.06
C ASP A 309 29.05 -24.73 10.18
N ASP A 310 29.29 -25.47 9.09
CA ASP A 310 30.20 -26.64 9.07
C ASP A 310 31.68 -26.26 9.34
N ASP A 311 32.04 -24.99 9.16
CA ASP A 311 33.40 -24.43 9.39
C ASP A 311 33.71 -24.21 10.89
N LEU A 312 32.78 -24.52 11.80
CA LEU A 312 32.91 -24.33 13.25
C LEU A 312 33.49 -25.54 14.01
N ILE A 313 33.91 -26.60 13.31
CA ILE A 313 34.57 -27.78 13.90
C ILE A 313 35.97 -27.95 13.30
N PRO A 314 37.06 -27.65 14.04
CA PRO A 314 38.42 -27.81 13.52
C PRO A 314 38.78 -29.29 13.35
N SER A 315 38.89 -29.74 12.10
CA SER A 315 39.35 -31.10 11.76
C SER A 315 40.88 -31.17 11.84
N PHE A 316 41.41 -31.68 12.95
CA PHE A 316 42.84 -31.95 13.10
C PHE A 316 43.21 -33.30 12.47
N SER A 317 44.04 -33.29 11.42
CA SER A 317 44.53 -34.50 10.77
C SER A 317 45.94 -34.32 10.22
N SER A 318 46.74 -35.39 10.30
CA SER A 318 48.19 -35.47 10.03
C SER A 318 49.09 -34.69 11.01
N ALA A 319 50.36 -35.08 11.09
CA ALA A 319 51.23 -34.72 12.22
C ALA A 319 52.65 -34.28 11.76
N ALA A 320 52.91 -32.98 11.82
CA ALA A 320 54.26 -32.40 11.91
C ALA A 320 54.18 -30.97 12.46
N GLY A 321 54.72 -30.74 13.67
CA GLY A 321 54.98 -29.39 14.20
C GLY A 321 53.77 -28.56 14.66
N ASN A 322 53.24 -28.86 15.86
CA ASN A 322 52.43 -27.90 16.62
C ASN A 322 53.32 -27.20 17.65
N THR A 323 53.49 -25.87 17.59
CA THR A 323 54.21 -25.14 18.65
C THR A 323 53.27 -24.57 19.71
N PRO A 324 53.69 -24.45 20.99
CA PRO A 324 52.86 -23.82 22.02
C PRO A 324 52.48 -22.35 21.72
N ALA A 325 53.25 -21.66 20.88
CA ALA A 325 53.00 -20.27 20.51
C ALA A 325 51.71 -20.12 19.66
N GLU A 326 51.46 -21.06 18.75
CA GLU A 326 50.28 -21.04 17.86
C GLU A 326 48.99 -21.31 18.64
N LEU A 327 49.05 -22.24 19.60
CA LEU A 327 47.93 -22.51 20.51
C LEU A 327 47.57 -21.28 21.36
N HIS A 328 48.58 -20.56 21.87
CA HIS A 328 48.36 -19.31 22.60
C HIS A 328 47.84 -18.16 21.71
N ALA A 329 48.25 -18.10 20.44
CA ALA A 329 47.75 -17.12 19.48
C ALA A 329 46.25 -17.32 19.19
N ALA A 330 45.79 -18.57 19.07
CA ALA A 330 44.38 -18.89 18.85
C ALA A 330 43.48 -18.53 20.05
N ILE A 331 43.98 -18.69 21.28
CA ILE A 331 43.20 -18.47 22.51
C ILE A 331 43.05 -16.99 22.87
N ASN A 332 44.10 -16.18 22.69
CA ASN A 332 44.10 -14.77 23.10
C ASN A 332 43.56 -13.79 22.04
N GLY A 333 43.13 -14.28 20.87
CA GLY A 333 42.71 -13.47 19.72
C GLY A 333 41.33 -12.80 19.81
N ARG A 334 41.00 -12.07 20.90
CA ARG A 334 39.76 -11.26 20.99
C ARG A 334 39.99 -9.84 21.50
N SER A 335 39.13 -8.93 21.02
CA SER A 335 39.09 -7.49 21.28
C SER A 335 40.23 -6.63 20.67
N THR A 336 40.00 -6.18 19.44
CA THR A 336 40.30 -4.80 19.01
C THR A 336 39.35 -4.45 17.87
N SER A 337 38.91 -3.19 17.82
CA SER A 337 37.83 -2.77 16.92
C SER A 337 38.28 -2.69 15.45
N LYS A 338 37.84 -3.62 14.62
CA LYS A 338 37.66 -3.33 13.18
C LYS A 338 36.37 -2.54 12.99
N GLN A 339 36.42 -1.56 12.10
CA GLN A 339 35.34 -0.60 11.87
C GLN A 339 34.07 -1.31 11.35
N ALA A 340 32.91 -0.78 11.73
CA ALA A 340 31.63 -1.20 11.17
C ALA A 340 31.48 -0.61 9.75
N THR A 341 32.17 -1.20 8.77
CA THR A 341 31.91 -0.95 7.36
C THR A 341 30.46 -1.35 7.07
N GLU A 342 29.75 -0.50 6.33
CA GLU A 342 28.29 -0.42 6.30
C GLU A 342 27.56 -1.77 6.14
N LYS A 343 26.66 -2.08 7.09
CA LYS A 343 25.49 -2.95 6.81
C LYS A 343 24.44 -2.17 6.00
N ARG A 344 24.84 -1.70 4.82
CA ARG A 344 23.93 -1.33 3.73
C ARG A 344 24.00 -2.41 2.66
N ASP A 345 23.02 -2.41 1.76
CA ASP A 345 22.93 -3.32 0.63
C ASP A 345 22.94 -4.83 1.00
N GLN A 346 21.93 -5.27 1.78
CA GLN A 346 21.34 -6.56 1.42
C GLN A 346 20.42 -6.33 0.23
N PRO A 347 20.76 -6.79 -1.00
CA PRO A 347 19.97 -6.48 -2.17
C PRO A 347 18.58 -7.10 -2.08
N VAL A 348 17.56 -6.31 -2.39
CA VAL A 348 16.14 -6.70 -2.41
C VAL A 348 15.96 -7.91 -3.34
N VAL A 349 15.75 -9.09 -2.74
CA VAL A 349 16.02 -10.41 -3.35
C VAL A 349 15.17 -10.68 -4.60
N TYR A 350 13.98 -10.07 -4.70
CA TYR A 350 13.04 -10.24 -5.80
C TYR A 350 13.20 -9.24 -6.96
N SER A 351 14.07 -8.24 -6.86
CA SER A 351 14.17 -7.10 -7.81
C SER A 351 14.29 -7.50 -9.28
N ASP A 352 15.00 -8.59 -9.54
CA ASP A 352 15.29 -9.10 -10.89
C ASP A 352 14.39 -10.28 -11.32
N ASP A 353 13.47 -10.74 -10.45
CA ASP A 353 12.55 -11.84 -10.75
C ASP A 353 11.40 -11.39 -11.65
N TRP A 354 11.55 -11.62 -12.97
CA TRP A 354 10.54 -11.29 -13.96
C TRP A 354 9.16 -11.93 -13.69
N GLN A 355 9.10 -13.05 -12.94
CA GLN A 355 7.84 -13.74 -12.65
C GLN A 355 7.03 -13.00 -11.58
N LEU A 356 7.70 -12.41 -10.58
CA LEU A 356 7.06 -11.52 -9.61
C LEU A 356 6.60 -10.23 -10.27
N ARG A 357 7.46 -9.61 -11.10
CA ARG A 357 7.11 -8.43 -11.92
C ARG A 357 5.89 -8.66 -12.80
N ALA A 358 5.79 -9.83 -13.45
CA ALA A 358 4.65 -10.19 -14.28
C ALA A 358 3.38 -10.44 -13.44
N ALA A 359 3.48 -11.21 -12.35
CA ALA A 359 2.34 -11.48 -11.47
C ALA A 359 1.80 -10.18 -10.83
N ALA A 360 2.67 -9.27 -10.41
CA ALA A 360 2.30 -7.96 -9.89
C ALA A 360 1.57 -7.09 -10.92
N ARG A 361 2.05 -7.06 -12.17
CA ARG A 361 1.37 -6.34 -13.26
C ARG A 361 -0.01 -6.94 -13.59
N VAL A 362 -0.18 -8.26 -13.55
CA VAL A 362 -1.49 -8.91 -13.69
C VAL A 362 -2.40 -8.59 -12.50
N MET A 363 -1.88 -8.63 -11.27
CA MET A 363 -2.62 -8.25 -10.08
C MET A 363 -3.07 -6.77 -10.13
N SER A 364 -2.29 -5.88 -10.76
CA SER A 364 -2.68 -4.49 -10.99
C SER A 364 -3.88 -4.34 -11.94
N LEU A 365 -4.06 -5.26 -12.90
CA LEU A 365 -5.27 -5.30 -13.74
C LEU A 365 -6.48 -5.73 -12.91
N LEU A 366 -6.32 -6.75 -12.05
CA LEU A 366 -7.36 -7.18 -11.12
C LEU A 366 -7.71 -6.04 -10.14
N PHE A 367 -6.72 -5.39 -9.50
CA PHE A 367 -6.96 -4.29 -8.58
C PHE A 367 -7.68 -3.10 -9.25
N THR A 368 -7.36 -2.80 -10.52
CA THR A 368 -8.08 -1.78 -11.29
C THR A 368 -9.53 -2.21 -11.57
N ALA A 369 -9.75 -3.48 -11.92
CA ALA A 369 -11.08 -4.04 -12.15
C ALA A 369 -11.93 -4.13 -10.86
N ASN A 370 -11.32 -4.39 -9.71
CA ASN A 370 -11.98 -4.42 -8.40
C ASN A 370 -12.61 -3.07 -8.05
N ASN A 371 -11.94 -1.97 -8.41
CA ASN A 371 -12.38 -0.61 -8.13
C ASN A 371 -13.21 0.01 -9.27
N ALA A 372 -13.53 -0.75 -10.33
CA ALA A 372 -14.33 -0.26 -11.45
C ALA A 372 -15.82 -0.18 -11.05
N ASN A 373 -16.36 1.03 -11.01
CA ASN A 373 -17.76 1.29 -10.64
C ASN A 373 -18.74 0.90 -11.78
N VAL A 374 -18.92 -0.41 -11.96
CA VAL A 374 -19.84 -1.02 -12.92
C VAL A 374 -21.08 -1.50 -12.18
N ALA A 375 -22.26 -1.02 -12.60
CA ALA A 375 -23.54 -1.45 -12.03
C ALA A 375 -23.78 -2.95 -12.31
N ARG A 376 -23.56 -3.79 -11.29
CA ARG A 376 -23.81 -5.23 -11.35
C ARG A 376 -25.30 -5.50 -11.18
N LYS A 377 -25.87 -6.40 -11.98
CA LYS A 377 -27.18 -6.98 -11.65
C LYS A 377 -27.01 -7.89 -10.42
N PRO A 378 -27.97 -7.92 -9.48
CA PRO A 378 -28.00 -8.97 -8.46
C PRO A 378 -28.12 -10.34 -9.13
N ASP A 379 -27.38 -11.33 -8.61
CA ASP A 379 -27.57 -12.73 -9.00
C ASP A 379 -28.97 -13.20 -8.58
N GLY A 380 -29.69 -13.87 -9.50
CA GLY A 380 -31.08 -14.25 -9.30
C GLY A 380 -31.27 -15.75 -9.11
N ILE A 381 -32.02 -16.12 -8.07
CA ILE A 381 -32.61 -17.45 -7.76
C ILE A 381 -31.54 -18.56 -7.52
N LEU A 382 -31.59 -19.43 -6.50
CA LEU A 382 -32.65 -19.88 -5.58
C LEU A 382 -32.17 -19.90 -4.11
N GLY A 383 -33.10 -19.80 -3.16
CA GLY A 383 -32.84 -20.02 -1.72
C GLY A 383 -33.43 -18.93 -0.83
N GLN A 384 -34.71 -19.04 -0.48
CA GLN A 384 -35.39 -18.10 0.42
C GLN A 384 -35.88 -18.85 1.67
N GLU A 385 -35.18 -18.68 2.80
CA GLU A 385 -35.80 -18.73 4.13
C GLU A 385 -34.87 -18.16 5.23
N ALA A 386 -35.50 -17.57 6.26
CA ALA A 386 -34.98 -17.19 7.59
C ALA A 386 -33.63 -16.44 7.75
N GLY A 387 -33.69 -15.29 8.47
CA GLY A 387 -32.53 -14.73 9.18
C GLY A 387 -32.18 -13.28 8.82
N SER A 388 -32.78 -12.31 9.53
CA SER A 388 -32.35 -10.91 9.44
C SER A 388 -31.11 -10.68 10.33
N ALA A 389 -29.93 -10.85 9.74
CA ALA A 389 -28.64 -10.52 10.34
C ALA A 389 -28.00 -9.38 9.55
N ALA A 390 -27.63 -8.29 10.23
CA ALA A 390 -26.97 -7.15 9.59
C ALA A 390 -25.61 -7.58 9.03
N LYS A 391 -25.40 -7.43 7.71
CA LYS A 391 -24.08 -7.61 7.11
C LYS A 391 -23.14 -6.50 7.62
N PRO A 392 -21.87 -6.81 7.95
CA PRO A 392 -20.95 -5.82 8.48
C PRO A 392 -20.76 -4.64 7.52
N GLN A 393 -20.86 -3.43 8.05
CA GLN A 393 -21.02 -2.17 7.33
C GLN A 393 -19.68 -1.62 6.80
N GLY A 394 -18.91 -2.47 6.11
CA GLY A 394 -17.54 -2.16 5.64
C GLY A 394 -17.29 -2.28 4.13
N TYR A 395 -18.20 -2.90 3.36
CA TYR A 395 -18.04 -2.99 1.90
C TYR A 395 -18.55 -1.71 1.21
N ARG A 396 -17.63 -0.87 0.72
CA ARG A 396 -18.02 0.29 -0.11
C ARG A 396 -18.74 -0.17 -1.39
N ARG A 397 -19.83 0.54 -1.73
CA ARG A 397 -20.56 0.38 -2.99
C ARG A 397 -19.59 0.46 -4.18
N GLY A 398 -19.50 -0.62 -4.95
CA GLY A 398 -18.70 -0.70 -6.17
C GLY A 398 -17.56 -1.73 -6.15
N GLN A 399 -16.97 -2.07 -4.99
CA GLN A 399 -15.88 -3.07 -4.96
C GLN A 399 -16.40 -4.51 -5.22
N ILE A 400 -15.54 -5.42 -5.69
CA ILE A 400 -15.84 -6.85 -5.90
C ILE A 400 -15.44 -7.67 -4.65
N VAL A 401 -14.23 -7.42 -4.16
CA VAL A 401 -13.62 -8.04 -2.97
C VAL A 401 -12.94 -6.95 -2.12
N PRO A 402 -12.78 -7.14 -0.79
CA PRO A 402 -12.14 -6.14 0.06
C PRO A 402 -10.65 -6.00 -0.30
N VAL A 403 -10.08 -4.81 -0.08
CA VAL A 403 -8.68 -4.55 -0.47
C VAL A 403 -7.67 -5.42 0.27
N SER A 404 -8.01 -5.92 1.47
CA SER A 404 -7.22 -6.89 2.22
C SER A 404 -6.93 -8.19 1.46
N ALA A 405 -7.78 -8.60 0.50
CA ALA A 405 -7.54 -9.76 -0.35
C ALA A 405 -6.33 -9.58 -1.30
N PHE A 406 -5.83 -8.35 -1.48
CA PHE A 406 -4.64 -8.08 -2.30
C PHE A 406 -3.34 -8.05 -1.50
N TYR A 407 -3.40 -7.95 -0.16
CA TYR A 407 -2.21 -7.88 0.70
C TYR A 407 -1.41 -9.18 0.68
N ASN A 408 -0.07 -9.08 0.81
CA ASN A 408 0.80 -10.25 0.92
C ASN A 408 1.71 -10.14 2.16
N THR A 409 1.34 -10.83 3.24
CA THR A 409 2.03 -10.77 4.54
C THR A 409 3.43 -11.38 4.55
N LEU A 410 3.88 -12.04 3.47
CA LEU A 410 5.31 -12.38 3.35
C LEU A 410 6.20 -11.17 3.04
N LEU A 411 5.61 -10.05 2.62
CA LEU A 411 6.32 -8.79 2.46
C LEU A 411 6.67 -8.12 3.80
N ASP A 412 5.94 -8.42 4.87
CA ASP A 412 6.23 -7.92 6.23
C ASP A 412 7.59 -8.43 6.76
N TYR A 413 8.07 -9.57 6.23
CA TYR A 413 9.39 -10.14 6.53
C TYR A 413 10.47 -9.75 5.49
N SER A 414 10.14 -8.90 4.51
CA SER A 414 11.07 -8.43 3.47
C SER A 414 11.66 -7.07 3.83
N ASP A 415 12.81 -6.73 3.25
CA ASP A 415 13.40 -5.39 3.40
C ASP A 415 12.64 -4.37 2.53
N LEU A 416 11.52 -3.88 3.07
CA LEU A 416 10.66 -2.88 2.45
C LEU A 416 11.26 -1.47 2.46
N VAL A 417 12.26 -1.21 3.32
CA VAL A 417 13.00 0.05 3.32
C VAL A 417 13.90 0.11 2.09
N ALA A 418 14.67 -0.94 1.83
CA ALA A 418 15.48 -1.04 0.61
C ALA A 418 14.61 -1.11 -0.66
N ASP A 419 13.41 -1.72 -0.61
CA ASP A 419 12.45 -1.68 -1.73
C ASP A 419 11.94 -0.26 -2.02
N PHE A 420 11.62 0.50 -0.98
CA PHE A 420 11.22 1.90 -1.10
C PHE A 420 12.35 2.80 -1.63
N GLU A 421 13.58 2.66 -1.12
CA GLU A 421 14.72 3.44 -1.63
C GLU A 421 15.09 3.07 -3.08
N ALA A 422 14.99 1.79 -3.46
CA ALA A 422 15.15 1.34 -4.84
C ALA A 422 14.04 1.89 -5.77
N TRP A 423 12.81 2.00 -5.27
CA TRP A 423 11.70 2.63 -5.99
C TRP A 423 11.91 4.15 -6.16
N GLU A 424 12.12 4.87 -5.06
CA GLU A 424 12.32 6.33 -5.01
C GLU A 424 13.47 6.79 -5.92
N SER A 425 14.59 6.08 -5.91
CA SER A 425 15.75 6.36 -6.75
C SER A 425 15.52 6.13 -8.25
N LYS A 426 14.29 5.75 -8.66
CA LYS A 426 13.87 5.46 -10.04
C LYS A 426 14.67 4.32 -10.66
N SER A 427 15.03 3.32 -9.86
CA SER A 427 15.65 2.09 -10.36
C SER A 427 14.76 1.44 -11.42
N THR A 428 15.37 0.90 -12.48
CA THR A 428 14.67 0.16 -13.53
C THR A 428 14.29 -1.27 -13.10
N LYS A 429 14.62 -1.65 -11.86
CA LYS A 429 14.25 -2.93 -11.26
C LYS A 429 12.78 -2.96 -10.82
N PHE A 430 12.30 -4.16 -10.50
CA PHE A 430 10.97 -4.34 -9.90
C PHE A 430 11.01 -4.04 -8.40
N SER A 431 9.93 -3.47 -7.88
CA SER A 431 9.71 -3.20 -6.46
C SER A 431 8.23 -3.41 -6.11
N PHE A 432 7.90 -3.73 -4.86
CA PHE A 432 6.50 -3.81 -4.40
C PHE A 432 5.89 -2.44 -4.05
N CYS A 433 6.70 -1.42 -3.77
CA CYS A 433 6.25 -0.02 -3.71
C CYS A 433 5.66 0.47 -5.05
N GLN A 434 6.04 -0.14 -6.19
CA GLN A 434 5.37 0.08 -7.48
C GLN A 434 3.90 -0.43 -7.48
N TYR A 435 3.53 -1.32 -6.56
CA TYR A 435 2.23 -2.00 -6.49
C TYR A 435 1.69 -2.00 -5.05
N PRO A 436 1.36 -0.82 -4.47
CA PRO A 436 1.09 -0.66 -3.04
C PRO A 436 -0.22 -1.30 -2.54
N PHE A 437 -0.95 -2.03 -3.39
CA PHE A 437 -2.05 -2.91 -2.97
C PHE A 437 -1.56 -4.26 -2.43
N PHE A 438 -0.29 -4.65 -2.62
CA PHE A 438 0.30 -5.80 -1.94
C PHE A 438 0.75 -5.48 -0.50
N LEU A 439 1.07 -4.22 -0.22
CA LEU A 439 1.50 -3.76 1.09
C LEU A 439 0.26 -3.56 1.97
N ASN A 440 0.25 -4.16 3.16
CA ASN A 440 -0.75 -3.87 4.18
C ASN A 440 -0.50 -2.50 4.84
N ILE A 441 -1.36 -2.10 5.79
CA ILE A 441 -1.23 -0.80 6.46
C ILE A 441 0.07 -0.68 7.28
N TRP A 442 0.49 -1.75 7.97
CA TRP A 442 1.70 -1.79 8.80
C TRP A 442 2.97 -1.56 7.96
N ALA A 443 3.09 -2.28 6.84
CA ALA A 443 4.18 -2.15 5.88
C ALA A 443 4.34 -0.72 5.36
N LYS A 444 3.22 -0.04 5.05
CA LYS A 444 3.23 1.35 4.59
C LYS A 444 3.60 2.34 5.69
N ILE A 445 3.09 2.14 6.91
CA ILE A 445 3.46 2.97 8.07
C ILE A 445 4.96 2.85 8.33
N HIS A 446 5.51 1.65 8.34
CA HIS A 446 6.95 1.43 8.53
C HIS A 446 7.81 2.16 7.47
N ILE A 447 7.39 2.15 6.21
CA ILE A 447 8.03 2.93 5.13
C ILE A 447 7.92 4.44 5.39
N LEU A 448 6.73 4.93 5.77
CA LEU A 448 6.47 6.35 6.01
C LEU A 448 7.25 6.89 7.23
N GLU A 449 7.31 6.13 8.31
CA GLU A 449 8.13 6.47 9.49
C GLU A 449 9.62 6.46 9.16
N HIS A 450 10.08 5.53 8.31
CA HIS A 450 11.46 5.54 7.85
C HIS A 450 11.76 6.78 7.01
N ASP A 451 10.91 7.14 6.04
CA ASP A 451 11.08 8.33 5.20
C ASP A 451 11.05 9.62 6.06
N ALA A 452 10.10 9.75 6.99
CA ALA A 452 10.03 10.89 7.90
C ALA A 452 11.28 10.99 8.79
N ARG A 453 11.72 9.89 9.42
CA ARG A 453 12.92 9.86 10.26
C ARG A 453 14.19 10.21 9.47
N ARG A 454 14.36 9.64 8.27
CA ARG A 454 15.44 9.92 7.32
C ARG A 454 15.48 11.40 6.92
N GLN A 455 14.33 12.01 6.65
CA GLN A 455 14.23 13.45 6.37
C GLN A 455 14.59 14.30 7.61
N MET A 456 14.07 13.97 8.79
CA MET A 456 14.43 14.66 10.04
C MET A 456 15.93 14.59 10.34
N GLU A 457 16.56 13.41 10.19
CA GLU A 457 18.00 13.20 10.41
C GLU A 457 18.85 14.00 9.41
N VAL A 458 18.47 14.02 8.13
CA VAL A 458 19.11 14.86 7.12
C VAL A 458 19.01 16.34 7.49
N LYS A 459 17.85 16.83 7.92
CA LYS A 459 17.69 18.24 8.33
C LYS A 459 18.44 18.60 9.63
N ALA A 460 18.50 17.69 10.60
CA ALA A 460 19.34 17.86 11.78
C ALA A 460 20.83 17.96 11.41
N ARG A 461 21.30 17.12 10.47
CA ARG A 461 22.68 17.11 9.97
C ARG A 461 23.01 18.35 9.12
N GLU A 462 22.11 18.79 8.25
CA GLU A 462 22.20 20.07 7.52
C GLU A 462 22.33 21.25 8.50
N ALA A 463 21.44 21.33 9.50
CA ALA A 463 21.48 22.37 10.52
C ALA A 463 22.78 22.37 11.34
N PHE A 464 23.27 21.19 11.73
CA PHE A 464 24.54 21.03 12.45
C PHE A 464 25.75 21.52 11.63
N PHE A 465 25.87 21.10 10.37
CA PHE A 465 26.95 21.58 9.50
C PHE A 465 26.85 23.09 9.22
N ASN A 466 25.64 23.60 8.97
CA ASN A 466 25.43 25.04 8.77
C ASN A 466 25.75 25.85 10.04
N SER A 467 25.51 25.29 11.23
CA SER A 467 25.88 25.91 12.51
C SER A 467 27.40 26.03 12.65
N ILE A 468 28.16 24.97 12.32
CA ILE A 468 29.63 24.99 12.31
C ILE A 468 30.17 25.99 11.28
N LEU A 469 29.66 25.95 10.05
CA LEU A 469 30.14 26.79 8.93
C LEU A 469 29.84 28.28 9.15
N SER A 470 28.66 28.62 9.66
CA SER A 470 28.25 30.01 9.93
C SER A 470 28.73 30.54 11.28
N ARG A 471 29.20 29.68 12.19
CA ARG A 471 29.47 29.95 13.61
C ARG A 471 28.28 30.53 14.38
N LYS A 472 27.05 30.32 13.89
CA LYS A 472 25.80 30.67 14.57
C LYS A 472 25.14 29.41 15.11
N ALA A 473 24.48 29.49 16.27
CA ALA A 473 23.61 28.40 16.72
C ALA A 473 22.42 28.28 15.76
N ILE A 474 22.27 27.13 15.10
CA ILE A 474 21.12 26.83 14.24
C ILE A 474 20.40 25.61 14.84
N SER A 475 19.09 25.73 15.08
CA SER A 475 18.32 24.62 15.65
C SER A 475 18.24 23.44 14.68
N GLN A 476 18.58 22.26 15.19
CA GLN A 476 18.39 20.95 14.56
C GLN A 476 16.92 20.51 14.58
N TYR A 477 16.10 21.14 15.43
CA TYR A 477 14.68 20.85 15.63
C TYR A 477 13.80 22.00 15.12
N LEU A 478 12.58 21.67 14.69
CA LEU A 478 11.50 22.63 14.51
C LEU A 478 10.96 22.97 15.91
N LEU A 479 11.45 24.06 16.50
CA LEU A 479 11.03 24.52 17.82
C LEU A 479 9.86 25.49 17.67
N LEU A 480 8.67 25.11 18.16
CA LEU A 480 7.52 26.00 18.29
C LEU A 480 7.44 26.48 19.74
N ARG A 481 7.47 27.80 19.95
CA ARG A 481 7.39 28.43 21.28
C ARG A 481 6.02 29.09 21.40
N VAL A 482 5.15 28.54 22.26
CA VAL A 482 3.72 28.87 22.28
C VAL A 482 3.24 29.24 23.68
N ARG A 483 2.30 30.19 23.79
CA ARG A 483 1.58 30.46 25.04
C ARG A 483 0.24 29.72 25.02
N ARG A 484 -0.19 29.17 26.16
CA ARG A 484 -1.48 28.47 26.28
C ARG A 484 -2.66 29.36 25.90
N ASP A 485 -2.62 30.64 26.28
CA ASP A 485 -3.67 31.62 26.02
C ASP A 485 -3.68 32.20 24.59
N CYS A 486 -2.73 31.77 23.74
CA CYS A 486 -2.57 32.29 22.36
C CYS A 486 -2.15 31.15 21.40
N LEU A 487 -2.71 29.96 21.58
CA LEU A 487 -2.17 28.74 20.99
C LEU A 487 -2.25 28.71 19.45
N VAL A 488 -3.40 29.07 18.86
CA VAL A 488 -3.56 29.21 17.40
C VAL A 488 -2.62 30.29 16.85
N ASP A 489 -2.57 31.49 17.43
CA ASP A 489 -1.78 32.61 16.94
C ASP A 489 -0.27 32.36 16.98
N ASP A 490 0.25 31.85 18.10
CA ASP A 490 1.69 31.59 18.24
C ASP A 490 2.11 30.38 17.39
N SER A 491 1.24 29.39 17.21
CA SER A 491 1.46 28.27 16.29
C SER A 491 1.46 28.72 14.83
N LEU A 492 0.48 29.53 14.43
CA LEU A 492 0.39 30.10 13.08
C LEU A 492 1.61 30.97 12.76
N ARG A 493 2.02 31.83 13.69
CA ARG A 493 3.21 32.68 13.53
C ARG A 493 4.47 31.84 13.35
N SER A 494 4.70 30.89 14.26
CA SER A 494 5.89 30.01 14.23
C SER A 494 5.95 29.18 12.93
N VAL A 495 4.81 28.65 12.47
CA VAL A 495 4.72 27.90 11.20
C VAL A 495 4.97 28.82 10.00
N SER A 496 4.36 30.01 9.96
CA SER A 496 4.50 30.95 8.84
C SER A 496 5.91 31.54 8.74
N GLU A 497 6.59 31.81 9.86
CA GLU A 497 8.00 32.22 9.87
C GLU A 497 8.90 31.15 9.24
N VAL A 498 8.73 29.88 9.63
CA VAL A 498 9.50 28.74 9.10
C VAL A 498 9.20 28.46 7.63
N VAL A 499 7.93 28.48 7.23
CA VAL A 499 7.53 28.28 5.82
C VAL A 499 8.01 29.45 4.95
N GLY A 500 8.06 30.66 5.51
CA GLY A 500 8.55 31.87 4.85
C GLY A 500 10.08 31.93 4.71
N SER A 501 10.85 31.37 5.66
CA SER A 501 12.31 31.24 5.53
C SER A 501 12.70 30.15 4.54
N SER A 502 12.12 28.95 4.70
CA SER A 502 12.38 27.78 3.87
C SER A 502 11.40 26.66 4.17
N GLN A 503 10.61 26.24 3.18
CA GLN A 503 9.70 25.10 3.28
C GLN A 503 10.37 23.79 3.72
N GLU A 504 11.69 23.67 3.55
CA GLU A 504 12.48 22.50 3.99
C GLU A 504 12.77 22.49 5.50
N GLU A 505 12.61 23.60 6.23
CA GLU A 505 12.83 23.65 7.68
C GLU A 505 11.67 23.04 8.49
N ILE A 506 10.47 22.97 7.93
CA ILE A 506 9.30 22.31 8.56
C ILE A 506 9.52 20.79 8.76
N LYS A 507 10.49 20.22 8.05
CA LYS A 507 10.85 18.78 8.07
C LYS A 507 11.83 18.41 9.18
N LYS A 508 12.35 19.38 9.93
CA LYS A 508 13.12 19.09 11.16
C LYS A 508 12.22 18.38 12.19
N GLY A 509 12.81 17.62 13.10
CA GLY A 509 12.04 16.99 14.18
C GLY A 509 11.34 18.03 15.05
N LEU A 510 10.04 17.86 15.29
CA LEU A 510 9.21 18.81 16.03
C LEU A 510 9.56 18.82 17.53
N ARG A 511 9.64 20.01 18.13
CA ARG A 511 9.70 20.23 19.59
C ARG A 511 8.78 21.38 19.99
N ILE A 512 8.04 21.19 21.08
CA ILE A 512 7.20 22.23 21.69
C ILE A 512 7.85 22.79 22.96
N GLU A 513 7.74 24.10 23.14
CA GLU A 513 8.07 24.80 24.38
C GLU A 513 6.88 25.70 24.77
N PHE A 514 6.25 25.42 25.92
CA PHE A 514 5.25 26.31 26.49
C PHE A 514 5.95 27.47 27.22
N VAL A 515 5.64 28.70 26.81
CA VAL A 515 6.38 29.89 27.28
C VAL A 515 6.09 30.17 28.75
N GLY A 516 7.08 29.96 29.61
CA GLY A 516 6.99 30.14 31.06
C GLY A 516 6.91 28.83 31.86
N GLU A 517 6.92 27.68 31.20
CA GLU A 517 6.83 26.36 31.84
C GLU A 517 8.15 25.59 31.77
N GLU A 518 8.50 24.89 32.86
CA GLU A 518 9.68 24.01 32.89
C GLU A 518 9.33 22.65 32.27
N GLY A 519 9.88 22.36 31.09
CA GLY A 519 9.68 21.07 30.43
C GLY A 519 10.68 20.80 29.31
N VAL A 520 10.95 19.51 29.06
CA VAL A 520 11.73 19.05 27.90
C VAL A 520 10.84 18.14 27.07
N ASP A 521 10.59 18.52 25.82
CA ASP A 521 9.71 17.75 24.94
C ASP A 521 10.36 16.43 24.49
N ALA A 522 10.03 15.37 25.24
CA ALA A 522 10.26 13.97 24.88
C ALA A 522 9.06 13.33 24.16
N GLY A 523 8.17 14.15 23.55
CA GLY A 523 6.94 13.74 22.88
C GLY A 523 5.66 14.09 23.67
N GLY A 524 5.76 14.28 24.99
CA GLY A 524 4.63 14.63 25.84
C GLY A 524 4.05 16.02 25.53
N LEU A 525 4.90 17.04 25.45
CA LEU A 525 4.49 18.42 25.13
C LEU A 525 4.03 18.53 23.66
N ARG A 526 4.65 17.75 22.76
CA ARG A 526 4.17 17.60 21.38
C ARG A 526 2.73 17.08 21.32
N LYS A 527 2.43 15.99 22.04
CA LYS A 527 1.07 15.41 22.06
C LYS A 527 0.07 16.36 22.71
N GLU A 528 0.47 17.05 23.76
CA GLU A 528 -0.33 18.10 24.41
C GLU A 528 -0.71 19.23 23.46
N TRP A 529 0.27 19.77 22.72
CA TRP A 529 0.06 20.80 21.71
C TRP A 529 -0.90 20.36 20.60
N PHE A 530 -0.74 19.15 20.06
CA PHE A 530 -1.68 18.60 19.09
C PHE A 530 -3.11 18.52 19.65
N LEU A 531 -3.30 17.99 20.85
CA LEU A 531 -4.62 17.84 21.48
C LEU A 531 -5.29 19.19 21.76
N LEU A 532 -4.56 20.16 22.32
CA LEU A 532 -5.09 21.49 22.61
C LEU A 532 -5.40 22.27 21.33
N LEU A 533 -4.49 22.26 20.36
CA LEU A 533 -4.64 23.03 19.12
C LEU A 533 -5.74 22.46 18.21
N VAL A 534 -5.94 21.13 18.20
CA VAL A 534 -7.13 20.53 17.56
C VAL A 534 -8.40 20.97 18.27
N ARG A 535 -8.46 20.89 19.61
CA ARG A 535 -9.66 21.28 20.38
C ARG A 535 -10.07 22.73 20.14
N GLU A 536 -9.11 23.65 20.00
CA GLU A 536 -9.34 25.07 19.72
C GLU A 536 -9.81 25.30 18.26
N ILE A 537 -9.06 24.79 17.28
CA ILE A 537 -9.34 24.97 15.83
C ILE A 537 -10.68 24.36 15.39
N PHE A 538 -11.07 23.25 16.01
CA PHE A 538 -12.30 22.51 15.69
C PHE A 538 -13.46 22.84 16.65
N ASP A 539 -13.31 23.79 17.59
CA ASP A 539 -14.46 24.22 18.38
C ASP A 539 -15.51 24.90 17.47
N PRO A 540 -16.82 24.57 17.58
CA PRO A 540 -17.87 25.20 16.78
C PRO A 540 -17.91 26.73 16.87
N HIS A 541 -17.51 27.33 18.00
CA HIS A 541 -17.45 28.77 18.18
C HIS A 541 -16.23 29.41 17.48
N HIS A 542 -15.17 28.65 17.21
CA HIS A 542 -14.02 29.08 16.41
C HIS A 542 -14.35 29.16 14.91
N GLY A 543 -15.43 28.52 14.47
CA GLY A 543 -16.13 28.86 13.22
C GLY A 543 -15.43 28.50 11.91
N LEU A 544 -14.26 27.87 11.93
CA LEU A 544 -13.57 27.35 10.73
C LEU A 544 -14.34 26.19 10.06
N PHE A 545 -15.11 25.43 10.83
CA PHE A 545 -15.84 24.24 10.39
C PHE A 545 -17.31 24.29 10.81
N ILE A 546 -18.19 23.72 9.99
CA ILE A 546 -19.62 23.51 10.27
C ILE A 546 -19.83 22.03 10.58
N TYR A 547 -20.45 21.76 11.72
CA TYR A 547 -20.85 20.42 12.17
C TYR A 547 -22.22 20.04 11.60
N ASP A 548 -22.40 18.76 11.31
CA ASP A 548 -23.68 18.16 10.91
C ASP A 548 -24.13 17.19 12.02
N GLU A 549 -25.33 17.40 12.57
CA GLU A 549 -25.80 16.66 13.76
C GLU A 549 -26.13 15.20 13.45
N ASP A 550 -26.65 14.90 12.25
CA ASP A 550 -27.01 13.54 11.82
C ASP A 550 -25.78 12.64 11.63
N SER A 551 -24.70 13.18 11.07
CA SER A 551 -23.47 12.42 10.74
C SER A 551 -22.33 12.57 11.76
N GLN A 552 -22.40 13.58 12.64
CA GLN A 552 -21.33 13.97 13.58
C GLN A 552 -19.99 14.34 12.90
N PHE A 553 -20.02 14.61 11.59
CA PHE A 553 -18.88 15.13 10.83
C PHE A 553 -18.87 16.66 10.79
N CYS A 554 -17.68 17.22 10.59
CA CYS A 554 -17.43 18.63 10.36
C CYS A 554 -16.84 18.85 8.96
N TYR A 555 -17.22 19.95 8.31
CA TYR A 555 -16.66 20.34 7.01
C TYR A 555 -16.41 21.85 6.95
N PHE A 556 -15.53 22.29 6.05
CA PHE A 556 -15.08 23.69 5.96
C PHE A 556 -16.25 24.67 5.91
N ASN A 557 -16.25 25.70 6.76
CA ASN A 557 -17.25 26.75 6.72
C ASN A 557 -17.01 27.66 5.49
N PRO A 558 -17.89 27.67 4.47
CA PRO A 558 -17.69 28.49 3.27
C PRO A 558 -17.77 29.99 3.54
N TYR A 559 -18.39 30.41 4.66
CA TYR A 559 -18.65 31.81 5.00
C TYR A 559 -17.75 32.40 6.09
N CYS A 560 -16.86 31.60 6.69
CA CYS A 560 -15.99 31.98 7.81
C CYS A 560 -15.36 33.39 7.70
N PHE A 561 -15.37 34.12 8.81
CA PHE A 561 -14.68 35.42 8.93
C PHE A 561 -13.17 35.28 9.15
N GLU A 562 -12.73 34.13 9.67
CA GLU A 562 -11.33 33.83 9.96
C GLU A 562 -10.41 33.86 8.74
N SER A 563 -9.11 34.03 9.01
CA SER A 563 -8.10 34.17 7.95
C SER A 563 -7.90 32.87 7.17
N SER A 564 -7.60 33.00 5.88
CA SER A 564 -7.17 31.86 5.06
C SER A 564 -5.86 31.20 5.55
N GLU A 565 -5.14 31.86 6.46
CA GLU A 565 -3.88 31.35 7.03
C GLU A 565 -4.14 30.36 8.16
N GLN A 566 -5.25 30.47 8.90
CA GLN A 566 -5.64 29.44 9.87
C GLN A 566 -5.93 28.10 9.17
N PHE A 567 -6.64 28.10 8.04
CA PHE A 567 -6.81 26.88 7.23
C PHE A 567 -5.47 26.29 6.76
N PHE A 568 -4.49 27.15 6.41
CA PHE A 568 -3.13 26.70 6.12
C PHE A 568 -2.45 26.06 7.34
N LEU A 569 -2.62 26.62 8.55
CA LEU A 569 -2.19 25.98 9.80
C LEU A 569 -2.88 24.61 10.00
N VAL A 570 -4.19 24.46 9.78
CA VAL A 570 -4.88 23.16 9.86
C VAL A 570 -4.25 22.15 8.89
N GLY A 571 -3.90 22.59 7.68
CA GLY A 571 -3.17 21.79 6.71
C GLY A 571 -1.83 21.31 7.24
N VAL A 572 -1.00 22.23 7.75
CA VAL A 572 0.31 21.92 8.34
C VAL A 572 0.16 21.03 9.59
N LEU A 573 -0.89 21.21 10.39
CA LEU A 573 -1.19 20.43 11.60
C LEU A 573 -1.43 18.95 11.26
N LEU A 574 -2.32 18.66 10.30
CA LEU A 574 -2.54 17.29 9.82
C LEU A 574 -1.27 16.70 9.20
N GLY A 575 -0.51 17.51 8.47
CA GLY A 575 0.76 17.08 7.88
C GLY A 575 1.81 16.71 8.92
N LEU A 576 1.99 17.56 9.94
CA LEU A 576 2.88 17.31 11.08
C LEU A 576 2.44 16.12 11.92
N ALA A 577 1.13 15.90 12.07
CA ALA A 577 0.60 14.76 12.81
C ALA A 577 1.01 13.42 12.15
N ILE A 578 0.77 13.29 10.84
CA ILE A 578 1.24 12.14 10.04
C ILE A 578 2.77 12.01 10.12
N TYR A 579 3.51 13.11 9.94
CA TYR A 579 4.98 13.13 9.95
C TYR A 579 5.61 12.82 11.32
N ASN A 580 4.82 12.81 12.40
CA ASN A 580 5.23 12.49 13.77
C ASN A 580 4.43 11.32 14.38
N SER A 581 3.83 10.45 13.54
CA SER A 581 3.02 9.27 13.96
C SER A 581 1.98 9.56 15.05
N THR A 582 1.33 10.72 14.98
CA THR A 582 0.37 11.20 15.99
C THR A 582 -1.04 11.24 15.41
N ILE A 583 -2.00 10.62 16.10
CA ILE A 583 -3.44 10.72 15.77
C ILE A 583 -4.04 12.03 16.30
N LEU A 584 -5.04 12.54 15.60
CA LEU A 584 -5.81 13.75 15.92
C LEU A 584 -7.29 13.40 16.05
N ASP A 585 -7.94 13.95 17.08
CA ASP A 585 -9.40 13.82 17.27
C ASP A 585 -10.15 14.80 16.35
N ILE A 586 -10.23 14.45 15.06
CA ILE A 586 -10.94 15.22 14.03
C ILE A 586 -11.99 14.36 13.33
N ASN A 587 -13.17 14.94 13.09
CA ASN A 587 -14.27 14.30 12.37
C ASN A 587 -14.47 14.93 10.98
N LEU A 588 -13.44 14.92 10.14
CA LEU A 588 -13.62 15.21 8.71
C LEU A 588 -14.29 14.02 8.02
N PRO A 589 -15.25 14.22 7.09
CA PRO A 589 -15.91 13.14 6.38
C PRO A 589 -14.94 12.42 5.42
N PRO A 590 -15.11 11.11 5.14
CA PRO A 590 -14.14 10.33 4.35
C PRO A 590 -13.83 10.92 2.97
N PHE A 591 -14.80 11.59 2.33
CA PHE A 591 -14.58 12.24 1.05
C PHE A 591 -13.60 13.42 1.09
N ALA A 592 -13.37 14.05 2.25
CA ALA A 592 -12.36 15.10 2.41
C ALA A 592 -10.95 14.56 2.12
N PHE A 593 -10.64 13.33 2.56
CA PHE A 593 -9.38 12.65 2.26
C PHE A 593 -9.32 12.20 0.79
N LYS A 594 -10.45 11.75 0.20
CA LYS A 594 -10.56 11.44 -1.25
C LYS A 594 -10.17 12.67 -2.09
N LYS A 595 -10.72 13.83 -1.73
CA LYS A 595 -10.48 15.14 -2.33
C LYS A 595 -9.03 15.62 -2.16
N LEU A 596 -8.49 15.52 -0.94
CA LEU A 596 -7.12 15.94 -0.61
C LEU A 596 -6.06 15.19 -1.43
N LEU A 597 -6.14 13.87 -1.51
CA LEU A 597 -5.17 13.07 -2.28
C LEU A 597 -5.35 13.21 -3.80
N ALA A 598 -6.57 13.43 -4.30
CA ALA A 598 -6.80 13.75 -5.71
C ALA A 598 -6.23 15.12 -6.10
N ALA A 599 -6.19 16.06 -5.16
CA ALA A 599 -5.60 17.39 -5.32
C ALA A 599 -4.08 17.43 -5.04
N ALA A 600 -3.43 16.29 -4.83
CA ALA A 600 -1.99 16.20 -4.56
C ALA A 600 -1.15 16.75 -5.73
N PRO A 601 -0.04 17.47 -5.45
CA PRO A 601 0.89 17.90 -6.49
C PRO A 601 1.39 16.73 -7.34
N GLN A 602 1.60 16.99 -8.63
CA GLN A 602 2.16 15.98 -9.55
C GLN A 602 3.64 15.75 -9.21
N THR A 603 3.89 14.82 -8.28
CA THR A 603 5.23 14.48 -7.80
C THR A 603 6.13 14.04 -8.96
N THR A 604 7.33 14.64 -9.04
CA THR A 604 8.34 14.31 -10.06
C THR A 604 9.07 12.99 -9.77
N GLY A 605 8.76 12.34 -8.64
CA GLY A 605 9.20 11.00 -8.27
C GLY A 605 8.58 9.89 -9.12
N PRO A 606 8.81 8.62 -8.76
CA PRO A 606 8.12 7.49 -9.36
C PRO A 606 6.63 7.52 -8.96
N GLN A 607 5.75 7.02 -9.83
CA GLN A 607 4.34 6.82 -9.50
C GLN A 607 4.07 5.33 -9.29
N PRO A 608 3.17 4.95 -8.35
CA PRO A 608 2.70 3.58 -8.26
C PRO A 608 1.86 3.22 -9.50
N ALA A 609 1.75 1.92 -9.81
CA ALA A 609 0.99 1.41 -10.95
C ALA A 609 -0.54 1.57 -10.80
N THR A 610 -1.01 1.91 -9.60
CA THR A 610 -2.40 2.31 -9.34
C THR A 610 -2.67 3.70 -9.93
N THR A 611 -3.66 3.81 -10.82
CA THR A 611 -4.07 5.10 -11.38
C THR A 611 -4.51 6.08 -10.28
N ARG A 612 -3.94 7.30 -10.26
CA ARG A 612 -4.49 8.40 -9.45
C ARG A 612 -5.96 8.60 -9.83
N SER A 613 -6.87 8.38 -8.88
CA SER A 613 -8.31 8.53 -9.11
C SER A 613 -8.66 10.01 -9.25
N THR A 614 -9.31 10.39 -10.35
CA THR A 614 -9.92 11.72 -10.47
C THR A 614 -11.16 11.78 -9.58
N TYR A 615 -11.02 12.35 -8.39
CA TYR A 615 -12.14 12.50 -7.45
C TYR A 615 -13.26 13.35 -8.07
N LYS A 616 -14.45 12.77 -8.21
CA LYS A 616 -15.68 13.47 -8.54
C LYS A 616 -16.64 13.31 -7.38
N CYS A 617 -17.05 14.43 -6.78
CA CYS A 617 -18.12 14.49 -5.80
C CYS A 617 -19.38 13.82 -6.36
N ASN A 618 -20.07 13.03 -5.54
CA ASN A 618 -21.26 12.29 -5.93
C ASN A 618 -22.26 12.18 -4.76
N LEU A 619 -23.47 11.68 -5.02
CA LEU A 619 -24.54 11.65 -4.03
C LEU A 619 -24.26 10.70 -2.85
N ASP A 620 -23.45 9.65 -3.03
CA ASP A 620 -22.99 8.81 -1.89
C ASP A 620 -22.00 9.59 -1.00
N ASP A 621 -21.08 10.41 -1.55
CA ASP A 621 -20.23 11.31 -0.74
C ASP A 621 -21.06 12.34 0.05
N LEU A 622 -22.15 12.86 -0.52
CA LEU A 622 -23.05 13.75 0.21
C LEU A 622 -23.87 12.98 1.25
N ALA A 623 -24.20 11.71 1.01
CA ALA A 623 -24.86 10.85 2.00
C ALA A 623 -23.94 10.48 3.18
N GLU A 624 -22.62 10.48 3.00
CA GLU A 624 -21.64 10.36 4.09
C GLU A 624 -21.67 11.58 5.04
N TYR A 625 -22.00 12.80 4.58
CA TYR A 625 -21.90 14.05 5.38
C TYR A 625 -23.23 14.77 5.68
N ARG A 626 -24.25 14.72 4.82
CA ARG A 626 -25.59 15.28 5.09
C ARG A 626 -26.69 14.28 4.69
N PRO A 627 -26.90 13.21 5.48
CA PRO A 627 -27.81 12.13 5.14
C PRO A 627 -29.24 12.57 4.77
N PRO A 628 -29.90 13.53 5.47
CA PRO A 628 -31.25 13.95 5.11
C PRO A 628 -31.32 14.68 3.76
N LEU A 629 -30.33 15.54 3.46
CA LEU A 629 -30.27 16.27 2.20
C LEU A 629 -30.01 15.31 1.03
N ALA A 630 -29.07 14.37 1.19
CA ALA A 630 -28.81 13.34 0.19
C ALA A 630 -30.05 12.48 -0.08
N LYS A 631 -30.80 12.11 0.96
CA LYS A 631 -32.09 11.40 0.85
C LYS A 631 -33.15 12.22 0.10
N GLY A 632 -33.24 13.53 0.34
CA GLY A 632 -34.14 14.44 -0.38
C GLY A 632 -33.79 14.55 -1.87
N LEU A 633 -32.51 14.70 -2.20
CA LEU A 633 -32.03 14.73 -3.58
C LEU A 633 -32.20 13.36 -4.28
N GLN A 634 -32.04 12.24 -3.57
CA GLN A 634 -32.35 10.90 -4.08
C GLN A 634 -33.85 10.76 -4.39
N ALA A 635 -34.73 11.21 -3.50
CA ALA A 635 -36.18 11.20 -3.76
C ALA A 635 -36.57 12.02 -4.99
N LEU A 636 -35.91 13.17 -5.23
CA LEU A 636 -36.05 13.95 -6.47
C LEU A 636 -35.60 13.15 -7.71
N LEU A 637 -34.51 12.37 -7.61
CA LEU A 637 -34.02 11.52 -8.71
C LEU A 637 -34.91 10.31 -9.03
N ASP A 638 -35.68 9.83 -8.04
CA ASP A 638 -36.53 8.64 -8.15
C ASP A 638 -38.02 8.96 -8.37
N PHE A 639 -38.44 10.21 -8.20
CA PHE A 639 -39.83 10.64 -8.41
C PHE A 639 -40.37 10.31 -9.81
N GLU A 640 -41.60 9.79 -9.90
CA GLU A 640 -42.20 9.33 -11.16
C GLU A 640 -43.11 10.37 -11.84
N GLY A 641 -43.65 11.34 -11.10
CA GLY A 641 -44.49 12.43 -11.64
C GLY A 641 -43.68 13.57 -12.30
N ASP A 642 -44.37 14.63 -12.72
CA ASP A 642 -43.69 15.82 -13.27
C ASP A 642 -42.95 16.61 -12.18
N VAL A 643 -41.64 16.72 -12.34
CA VAL A 643 -40.75 17.39 -11.38
C VAL A 643 -40.92 18.91 -11.38
N ALA A 644 -41.19 19.52 -12.54
CA ALA A 644 -41.31 20.96 -12.66
C ALA A 644 -42.60 21.46 -12.01
N GLU A 645 -43.72 20.77 -12.26
CA GLU A 645 -45.01 21.11 -11.65
C GLU A 645 -45.09 20.73 -10.16
N THR A 646 -44.40 19.66 -9.72
CA THR A 646 -44.49 19.20 -8.31
C THR A 646 -43.54 19.96 -7.38
N PHE A 647 -42.28 20.20 -7.78
CA PHE A 647 -41.27 20.80 -6.90
C PHE A 647 -41.02 22.29 -7.18
N CYS A 648 -41.30 22.78 -8.39
CA CYS A 648 -41.08 24.17 -8.80
C CYS A 648 -39.67 24.71 -8.48
N TYR A 649 -38.65 23.84 -8.52
CA TYR A 649 -37.25 24.23 -8.31
C TYR A 649 -36.63 24.78 -9.59
N ASP A 650 -35.75 25.77 -9.44
CA ASP A 650 -34.81 26.25 -10.44
C ASP A 650 -33.39 25.69 -10.18
N PHE A 651 -32.42 25.95 -11.06
CA PHE A 651 -31.01 25.59 -10.85
C PHE A 651 -30.33 26.55 -9.85
N VAL A 652 -30.87 26.58 -8.64
CA VAL A 652 -30.49 27.43 -7.51
C VAL A 652 -30.42 26.55 -6.26
N ALA A 653 -29.36 26.72 -5.47
CA ALA A 653 -29.22 26.07 -4.17
C ALA A 653 -29.46 27.08 -3.05
N GLN A 654 -30.19 26.67 -2.01
CA GLN A 654 -30.49 27.50 -0.85
C GLN A 654 -29.43 27.25 0.22
N MET A 655 -28.76 28.31 0.67
CA MET A 655 -27.66 28.24 1.64
C MET A 655 -27.96 29.10 2.85
N ASP A 656 -27.87 28.53 4.06
CA ASP A 656 -27.85 29.33 5.29
C ASP A 656 -26.54 30.11 5.37
N ARG A 657 -26.65 31.42 5.55
CA ARG A 657 -25.54 32.33 5.82
C ARG A 657 -25.89 33.20 7.02
N TYR A 658 -25.59 32.69 8.22
CA TYR A 658 -25.87 33.35 9.50
C TYR A 658 -27.37 33.54 9.78
N GLY A 659 -28.19 32.56 9.42
CA GLY A 659 -29.65 32.60 9.54
C GLY A 659 -30.39 33.30 8.39
N GLU A 660 -29.66 33.94 7.47
CA GLU A 660 -30.23 34.39 6.19
C GLU A 660 -30.12 33.27 5.15
N VAL A 661 -31.24 32.87 4.55
CA VAL A 661 -31.25 31.88 3.46
C VAL A 661 -30.97 32.58 2.13
N VAL A 662 -29.76 32.37 1.61
CA VAL A 662 -29.26 32.97 0.37
C VAL A 662 -29.43 32.02 -0.81
N ALA A 663 -30.12 32.48 -1.84
CA ALA A 663 -30.28 31.79 -3.12
C ALA A 663 -29.01 31.89 -3.98
N VAL A 664 -28.34 30.77 -4.26
CA VAL A 664 -27.12 30.71 -5.07
C VAL A 664 -27.35 29.96 -6.39
N PRO A 665 -27.28 30.61 -7.56
CA PRO A 665 -27.39 29.93 -8.85
C PRO A 665 -26.27 28.90 -9.06
N LEU A 666 -26.64 27.66 -9.37
CA LEU A 666 -25.73 26.53 -9.61
C LEU A 666 -25.08 26.56 -11.00
N CYS A 667 -25.65 27.32 -11.93
CA CYS A 667 -25.07 27.59 -13.24
C CYS A 667 -25.45 28.99 -13.74
N THR A 668 -24.80 29.46 -14.81
CA THR A 668 -25.09 30.77 -15.44
C THR A 668 -26.55 30.84 -15.89
N GLY A 669 -27.34 31.74 -15.29
CA GLY A 669 -28.78 31.84 -15.55
C GLY A 669 -29.62 30.75 -14.87
N GLY A 670 -29.07 30.07 -13.87
CA GLY A 670 -29.76 29.01 -13.12
C GLY A 670 -31.04 29.48 -12.41
N ASP A 671 -31.13 30.78 -12.12
CA ASP A 671 -32.29 31.51 -11.61
C ASP A 671 -33.49 31.62 -12.59
N LYS A 672 -33.33 31.10 -13.81
CA LYS A 672 -34.34 31.11 -14.88
C LYS A 672 -34.43 29.75 -15.58
N ARG A 673 -33.99 28.68 -14.92
CA ARG A 673 -33.82 27.35 -15.48
C ARG A 673 -34.52 26.33 -14.57
N PRO A 674 -35.78 25.94 -14.88
CA PRO A 674 -36.51 25.00 -14.05
C PRO A 674 -35.91 23.59 -14.09
N VAL A 675 -36.01 22.91 -12.96
CA VAL A 675 -35.68 21.49 -12.80
C VAL A 675 -36.82 20.64 -13.35
N THR A 676 -36.48 19.68 -14.21
CA THR A 676 -37.42 18.81 -14.94
C THR A 676 -36.95 17.36 -14.87
N ASN A 677 -37.81 16.40 -15.20
CA ASN A 677 -37.46 14.97 -15.24
C ASN A 677 -36.23 14.68 -16.14
N ALA A 678 -36.01 15.49 -17.19
CA ALA A 678 -34.89 15.35 -18.11
C ALA A 678 -33.56 15.89 -17.55
N ASN A 679 -33.59 16.95 -16.72
CA ASN A 679 -32.38 17.64 -16.25
C ASN A 679 -32.06 17.44 -14.75
N ARG A 680 -32.96 16.80 -13.98
CA ARG A 680 -32.80 16.61 -12.51
C ARG A 680 -31.49 15.95 -12.08
N ARG A 681 -30.89 15.08 -12.91
CA ARG A 681 -29.57 14.48 -12.64
C ARG A 681 -28.45 15.52 -12.71
N GLU A 682 -28.54 16.48 -13.63
CA GLU A 682 -27.59 17.60 -13.74
C GLU A 682 -27.76 18.57 -12.55
N PHE A 683 -28.99 18.86 -12.13
CA PHE A 683 -29.27 19.64 -10.94
C PHE A 683 -28.61 19.03 -9.68
N VAL A 684 -28.82 17.73 -9.43
CA VAL A 684 -28.22 17.04 -8.27
C VAL A 684 -26.69 16.98 -8.36
N ASP A 685 -26.13 16.65 -9.53
CA ASP A 685 -24.67 16.66 -9.74
C ASP A 685 -24.05 18.04 -9.43
N LEU A 686 -24.69 19.13 -9.88
CA LEU A 686 -24.25 20.50 -9.62
C LEU A 686 -24.44 20.90 -8.15
N TYR A 687 -25.55 20.51 -7.51
CA TYR A 687 -25.81 20.80 -6.08
C TYR A 687 -24.76 20.16 -5.18
N VAL A 688 -24.44 18.88 -5.44
CA VAL A 688 -23.39 18.13 -4.75
C VAL A 688 -22.02 18.75 -4.99
N HIS A 689 -21.68 19.07 -6.24
CA HIS A 689 -20.40 19.70 -6.57
C HIS A 689 -20.25 21.09 -5.94
N TYR A 690 -21.32 21.88 -5.90
CA TYR A 690 -21.31 23.19 -5.24
C TYR A 690 -21.01 23.07 -3.75
N LEU A 691 -21.74 22.21 -3.03
CA LEU A 691 -21.56 22.02 -1.58
C LEU A 691 -20.19 21.46 -1.22
N LEU A 692 -19.78 20.36 -1.88
CA LEU A 692 -18.58 19.61 -1.49
C LEU A 692 -17.29 20.17 -2.12
N ASP A 693 -17.40 21.09 -3.08
CA ASP A 693 -16.23 21.65 -3.76
C ASP A 693 -16.26 23.18 -3.95
N THR A 694 -17.21 23.71 -4.72
CA THR A 694 -17.18 25.12 -5.14
C THR A 694 -17.28 26.08 -3.94
N ALA A 695 -18.21 25.85 -3.02
CA ALA A 695 -18.46 26.72 -1.87
C ALA A 695 -17.24 26.83 -0.94
N VAL A 696 -16.50 25.74 -0.76
CA VAL A 696 -15.38 25.62 0.19
C VAL A 696 -14.00 25.86 -0.42
N THR A 697 -13.93 26.22 -1.71
CA THR A 697 -12.66 26.32 -2.45
C THR A 697 -11.68 27.32 -1.80
N ARG A 698 -12.19 28.43 -1.24
CA ARG A 698 -11.37 29.47 -0.57
C ARG A 698 -10.67 28.96 0.69
N GLN A 699 -11.31 28.03 1.42
CA GLN A 699 -10.83 27.41 2.64
C GLN A 699 -9.97 26.17 2.34
N PHE A 700 -10.36 25.40 1.32
CA PHE A 700 -9.71 24.14 0.98
C PHE A 700 -8.33 24.31 0.33
N GLU A 701 -8.13 25.29 -0.55
CA GLU A 701 -6.83 25.52 -1.19
C GLU A 701 -5.67 25.87 -0.21
N PRO A 702 -5.81 26.79 0.77
CA PRO A 702 -4.77 27.00 1.77
C PRO A 702 -4.55 25.79 2.67
N PHE A 703 -5.60 25.06 3.05
CA PHE A 703 -5.50 23.80 3.80
C PHE A 703 -4.68 22.74 3.06
N LYS A 704 -5.05 22.44 1.81
CA LYS A 704 -4.32 21.57 0.88
C LYS A 704 -2.85 22.01 0.75
N ARG A 705 -2.59 23.32 0.60
CA ARG A 705 -1.22 23.87 0.53
C ARG A 705 -0.43 23.59 1.81
N GLY A 706 -1.04 23.76 2.99
CA GLY A 706 -0.41 23.46 4.27
C GLY A 706 -0.03 21.98 4.40
N PHE A 707 -0.98 21.10 4.08
CA PHE A 707 -0.79 19.65 4.14
C PHE A 707 0.38 19.19 3.27
N PHE A 708 0.42 19.59 2.00
CA PHE A 708 1.50 19.22 1.07
C PHE A 708 2.81 19.99 1.28
N THR A 709 2.85 21.00 2.16
CA THR A 709 4.12 21.62 2.61
C THR A 709 4.91 20.66 3.51
N VAL A 710 4.22 19.78 4.26
CA VAL A 710 4.85 18.73 5.07
C VAL A 710 4.85 17.39 4.31
N CYS A 711 3.69 16.90 3.89
CA CYS A 711 3.50 15.56 3.32
C CYS A 711 3.73 15.49 1.80
N GLY A 712 4.81 16.12 1.30
CA GLY A 712 5.17 16.13 -0.13
C GLY A 712 6.01 14.94 -0.61
N GLY A 713 6.35 13.99 0.26
CA GLY A 713 7.25 12.87 -0.01
C GLY A 713 6.64 11.70 -0.80
N ASN A 714 7.48 10.80 -1.31
CA ASN A 714 7.03 9.65 -2.11
C ASN A 714 6.26 8.62 -1.26
N ALA A 715 6.61 8.44 0.02
CA ALA A 715 5.99 7.44 0.90
C ALA A 715 4.47 7.62 1.05
N LEU A 716 3.98 8.86 1.15
CA LEU A 716 2.53 9.13 1.26
C LEU A 716 1.74 8.63 0.04
N SER A 717 2.36 8.57 -1.15
CA SER A 717 1.68 8.11 -2.37
C SER A 717 1.44 6.60 -2.44
N LEU A 718 1.94 5.83 -1.46
CA LEU A 718 1.62 4.41 -1.28
C LEU A 718 0.25 4.20 -0.61
N PHE A 719 -0.35 5.24 -0.03
CA PHE A 719 -1.58 5.18 0.74
C PHE A 719 -2.81 5.56 -0.09
N ARG A 720 -3.93 4.88 0.18
CA ARG A 720 -5.28 5.27 -0.28
C ARG A 720 -5.90 6.31 0.66
N PRO A 721 -6.96 7.03 0.24
CA PRO A 721 -7.63 8.01 1.11
C PRO A 721 -8.07 7.45 2.46
N GLU A 722 -8.55 6.20 2.48
CA GLU A 722 -9.02 5.51 3.69
C GLU A 722 -7.85 5.15 4.63
N GLU A 723 -6.68 4.86 4.04
CA GLU A 723 -5.48 4.56 4.82
C GLU A 723 -4.90 5.86 5.43
N ILE A 724 -5.00 7.00 4.74
CA ILE A 724 -4.64 8.32 5.30
C ILE A 724 -5.65 8.81 6.35
N GLU A 725 -6.95 8.59 6.14
CA GLU A 725 -7.97 8.84 7.18
C GLU A 725 -7.63 8.05 8.45
N LEU A 726 -7.29 6.76 8.31
CA LEU A 726 -6.87 5.90 9.41
C LEU A 726 -5.56 6.36 10.08
N LEU A 727 -4.59 6.92 9.34
CA LEU A 727 -3.38 7.54 9.93
C LEU A 727 -3.71 8.75 10.79
N VAL A 728 -4.62 9.62 10.31
CA VAL A 728 -4.93 10.90 10.96
C VAL A 728 -5.86 10.70 12.15
N ARG A 729 -6.93 9.91 12.00
CA ARG A 729 -7.97 9.74 13.03
C ARG A 729 -7.70 8.56 13.96
N GLY A 730 -7.08 7.49 13.46
CA GLY A 730 -7.06 6.19 14.14
C GLY A 730 -8.33 5.36 13.91
N SER A 731 -8.30 4.11 14.37
CA SER A 731 -9.36 3.10 14.19
C SER A 731 -10.50 3.25 15.21
N ASP A 732 -11.73 3.10 14.71
CA ASP A 732 -12.97 2.99 15.46
C ASP A 732 -13.49 1.53 15.57
N GLU A 733 -12.70 0.55 15.09
CA GLU A 733 -12.95 -0.88 15.29
C GLU A 733 -12.97 -1.25 16.79
N PRO A 734 -13.84 -2.20 17.23
CA PRO A 734 -14.02 -2.55 18.63
C PRO A 734 -12.73 -2.78 19.41
N LEU A 735 -12.70 -2.30 20.67
CA LEU A 735 -11.51 -2.29 21.50
C LEU A 735 -11.13 -3.71 21.99
N ASP A 736 -10.07 -4.28 21.42
CA ASP A 736 -9.42 -5.47 21.99
C ASP A 736 -8.65 -5.07 23.26
N VAL A 737 -9.36 -5.11 24.40
CA VAL A 737 -8.81 -4.84 25.74
C VAL A 737 -7.76 -5.89 26.13
N ALA A 738 -7.82 -7.13 25.62
CA ALA A 738 -6.81 -8.14 25.89
C ALA A 738 -5.48 -7.81 25.19
N SER A 739 -5.51 -7.33 23.94
CA SER A 739 -4.32 -6.81 23.26
C SER A 739 -3.74 -5.56 23.93
N LEU A 740 -4.59 -4.65 24.46
CA LEU A 740 -4.12 -3.50 25.25
C LEU A 740 -3.43 -3.98 26.56
N ARG A 741 -4.06 -4.92 27.29
CA ARG A 741 -3.53 -5.53 28.52
C ARG A 741 -2.19 -6.24 28.30
N ALA A 742 -2.01 -6.87 27.14
CA ALA A 742 -0.80 -7.61 26.78
C ALA A 742 0.44 -6.73 26.49
N VAL A 743 0.24 -5.45 26.14
CA VAL A 743 1.35 -4.49 25.88
C VAL A 743 1.46 -3.40 26.95
N ALA A 744 0.61 -3.43 27.97
CA ALA A 744 0.62 -2.45 29.04
C ALA A 744 1.87 -2.57 29.93
N THR A 745 2.31 -1.43 30.45
CA THR A 745 3.46 -1.33 31.37
C THR A 745 3.02 -0.81 32.73
N TYR A 746 3.75 -1.17 33.77
CA TYR A 746 3.33 -0.98 35.16
C TYR A 746 4.41 -0.24 35.96
N ASP A 747 4.08 0.96 36.44
CA ASP A 747 5.01 1.87 37.11
C ASP A 747 4.71 1.96 38.63
N ASN A 748 5.75 2.16 39.45
CA ASN A 748 5.67 2.41 40.91
C ASN A 748 5.00 1.32 41.78
N TRP A 749 4.65 0.15 41.24
CA TRP A 749 4.14 -0.97 42.03
C TRP A 749 5.28 -1.64 42.81
N SER A 750 5.06 -1.88 44.10
CA SER A 750 6.03 -2.56 44.99
C SER A 750 6.15 -4.07 44.73
N ASP A 751 5.15 -4.62 44.04
CA ASP A 751 4.95 -6.04 43.81
C ASP A 751 5.71 -6.49 42.54
N PRO A 752 6.48 -7.59 42.56
CA PRO A 752 7.33 -8.01 41.42
C PRO A 752 6.55 -8.56 40.21
N ARG A 753 5.21 -8.59 40.31
CA ARG A 753 4.25 -8.93 39.25
C ARG A 753 3.03 -8.01 39.37
N PRO A 754 3.14 -6.74 38.93
CA PRO A 754 2.07 -5.75 39.06
C PRO A 754 0.75 -6.19 38.41
N GLU A 755 0.83 -6.96 37.32
CA GLU A 755 -0.30 -7.55 36.60
C GLU A 755 -1.13 -8.55 37.43
N MET A 756 -0.58 -9.01 38.56
CA MET A 756 -1.23 -9.89 39.53
C MET A 756 -1.77 -9.16 40.77
N VAL A 757 -1.60 -7.83 40.87
CA VAL A 757 -2.13 -7.04 41.99
C VAL A 757 -3.66 -6.90 41.82
N PRO A 758 -4.49 -7.16 42.85
CA PRO A 758 -5.96 -7.17 42.70
C PRO A 758 -6.54 -5.91 42.05
N VAL A 759 -6.04 -4.72 42.45
CA VAL A 759 -6.44 -3.42 41.88
C VAL A 759 -6.20 -3.32 40.37
N VAL A 760 -5.08 -3.87 39.88
CA VAL A 760 -4.72 -3.90 38.45
C VAL A 760 -5.60 -4.91 37.71
N GLN A 761 -5.88 -6.06 38.31
CA GLN A 761 -6.81 -7.04 37.75
C GLN A 761 -8.23 -6.46 37.64
N TRP A 762 -8.75 -5.85 38.72
CA TRP A 762 -10.07 -5.21 38.72
C TRP A 762 -10.20 -4.12 37.67
N PHE A 763 -9.16 -3.31 37.42
CA PHE A 763 -9.15 -2.33 36.34
C PHE A 763 -9.33 -2.99 34.97
N TRP A 764 -8.51 -3.99 34.63
CA TRP A 764 -8.59 -4.64 33.33
C TRP A 764 -9.91 -5.41 33.16
N ASP A 765 -10.34 -6.13 34.18
CA ASP A 765 -11.57 -6.90 34.15
C ASP A 765 -12.80 -5.98 34.02
N PHE A 766 -12.81 -4.81 34.69
CA PHE A 766 -13.84 -3.78 34.50
C PHE A 766 -13.81 -3.20 33.08
N PHE A 767 -12.63 -2.85 32.55
CA PHE A 767 -12.48 -2.28 31.22
C PHE A 767 -12.94 -3.28 30.13
N GLU A 768 -12.61 -4.56 30.27
CA GLU A 768 -12.99 -5.63 29.35
C GLU A 768 -14.51 -5.92 29.35
N HIS A 769 -15.16 -5.91 30.53
CA HIS A 769 -16.60 -6.19 30.65
C HIS A 769 -17.50 -4.96 30.48
N THR A 770 -16.94 -3.76 30.32
CA THR A 770 -17.67 -2.51 30.09
C THR A 770 -18.20 -2.43 28.65
N GLN A 771 -19.36 -1.79 28.44
CA GLN A 771 -19.95 -1.62 27.10
C GLN A 771 -19.02 -0.82 26.16
N PRO A 772 -18.96 -1.10 24.83
CA PRO A 772 -18.00 -0.47 23.92
C PRO A 772 -17.98 1.07 23.93
N GLN A 773 -19.13 1.74 24.05
CA GLN A 773 -19.20 3.21 24.16
C GLN A 773 -18.57 3.75 25.46
N ALA A 774 -18.63 2.97 26.55
CA ALA A 774 -18.01 3.32 27.82
C ALA A 774 -16.52 2.92 27.85
N GLN A 775 -16.12 1.86 27.15
CA GLN A 775 -14.70 1.55 26.89
C GLN A 775 -14.01 2.68 26.12
N ARG A 776 -14.68 3.26 25.10
CA ARG A 776 -14.21 4.46 24.37
C ARG A 776 -13.98 5.66 25.31
N LYS A 777 -14.87 5.89 26.28
CA LYS A 777 -14.71 6.94 27.30
C LYS A 777 -13.53 6.67 28.25
N ILE A 778 -13.32 5.43 28.67
CA ILE A 778 -12.15 5.02 29.46
C ILE A 778 -10.85 5.25 28.64
N LEU A 779 -10.84 4.90 27.36
CA LEU A 779 -9.67 5.12 26.49
C LEU A 779 -9.37 6.61 26.27
N SER A 780 -10.41 7.42 26.07
CA SER A 780 -10.31 8.89 25.97
C SER A 780 -9.75 9.50 27.26
N PHE A 781 -10.25 9.08 28.43
CA PHE A 781 -9.69 9.49 29.73
C PHE A 781 -8.20 9.15 29.86
N ILE A 782 -7.78 7.94 29.49
CA ILE A 782 -6.38 7.48 29.64
C ILE A 782 -5.43 8.14 28.62
N THR A 783 -5.89 8.38 27.39
CA THR A 783 -5.01 8.69 26.24
C THR A 783 -5.28 10.03 25.55
N GLY A 784 -6.40 10.69 25.82
CA GLY A 784 -6.83 11.92 25.14
C GLY A 784 -7.51 11.70 23.78
N SER A 785 -7.76 10.46 23.38
CA SER A 785 -8.55 10.11 22.18
C SER A 785 -9.34 8.83 22.44
N ASP A 786 -10.51 8.68 21.81
CA ASP A 786 -11.25 7.42 21.85
C ASP A 786 -10.80 6.42 20.78
N ARG A 787 -9.81 6.75 19.93
CA ARG A 787 -9.35 5.92 18.78
C ARG A 787 -8.08 5.12 19.10
N ILE A 788 -7.90 3.99 18.40
CA ILE A 788 -6.65 3.21 18.41
C ILE A 788 -5.75 3.70 17.25
N PRO A 789 -4.41 3.77 17.38
CA PRO A 789 -3.54 4.07 16.24
C PRO A 789 -3.69 3.08 15.07
N ALA A 790 -3.35 3.52 13.85
CA ALA A 790 -3.48 2.74 12.61
C ALA A 790 -2.74 1.38 12.57
N MET A 791 -1.86 1.10 13.54
CA MET A 791 -1.13 -0.16 13.70
C MET A 791 -1.84 -1.18 14.62
N GLY A 792 -3.02 -0.85 15.15
CA GLY A 792 -3.83 -1.72 16.02
C GLY A 792 -3.50 -1.59 17.51
N ALA A 793 -4.30 -2.27 18.35
CA ALA A 793 -4.30 -2.11 19.81
C ALA A 793 -2.92 -2.29 20.46
N THR A 794 -2.12 -3.25 19.96
CA THR A 794 -0.79 -3.56 20.48
C THR A 794 0.26 -2.44 20.28
N SER A 795 -0.04 -1.41 19.47
CA SER A 795 0.80 -0.21 19.37
C SER A 795 0.53 0.81 20.47
N LEU A 796 -0.62 0.71 21.17
CA LEU A 796 -1.07 1.67 22.18
C LEU A 796 -0.69 1.21 23.59
N ILE A 797 0.58 1.41 23.96
CA ILE A 797 1.07 1.12 25.30
C ILE A 797 0.36 2.05 26.30
N ILE A 798 -0.42 1.46 27.21
CA ILE A 798 -1.00 2.10 28.40
C ILE A 798 -0.05 1.88 29.58
N ARG A 799 0.19 2.94 30.37
CA ARG A 799 1.02 2.89 31.58
C ARG A 799 0.14 2.91 32.83
N VAL A 800 0.07 1.81 33.58
CA VAL A 800 -0.72 1.74 34.82
C VAL A 800 0.21 1.98 36.01
N ALA A 801 0.13 3.17 36.59
CA ALA A 801 1.03 3.63 37.65
C ALA A 801 0.36 3.56 39.04
N CYS A 802 1.10 3.10 40.06
CA CYS A 802 0.67 3.25 41.45
C CYS A 802 0.87 4.70 41.94
N LEU A 803 -0.15 5.25 42.60
CA LEU A 803 -0.15 6.58 43.25
C LEU A 803 -0.02 6.52 44.78
N GLY A 804 0.03 5.33 45.37
CA GLY A 804 0.04 5.10 46.82
C GLY A 804 -1.32 4.67 47.38
N ASP A 805 -1.49 4.82 48.70
CA ASP A 805 -2.52 4.10 49.46
C ASP A 805 -3.79 4.93 49.78
N ASP A 806 -3.86 6.19 49.32
CA ASP A 806 -5.02 7.09 49.53
C ASP A 806 -6.21 6.73 48.62
N SER A 807 -6.84 5.60 48.93
CA SER A 807 -8.03 5.06 48.24
C SER A 807 -9.29 5.95 48.33
N SER A 808 -9.23 7.08 49.04
CA SER A 808 -10.33 8.06 49.07
C SER A 808 -10.44 8.88 47.78
N ARG A 809 -9.33 9.00 47.04
CA ARG A 809 -9.19 9.85 45.85
C ARG A 809 -9.77 9.22 44.59
N PHE A 810 -9.91 10.05 43.57
CA PHE A 810 -10.16 9.62 42.19
C PHE A 810 -8.83 9.23 41.51
N PRO A 811 -8.83 8.27 40.56
CA PRO A 811 -7.65 7.99 39.75
C PRO A 811 -7.34 9.17 38.82
N THR A 812 -6.08 9.35 38.45
CA THR A 812 -5.64 10.49 37.63
C THR A 812 -5.03 10.00 36.33
N ALA A 813 -5.49 10.53 35.19
CA ALA A 813 -4.85 10.27 33.91
C ALA A 813 -3.78 11.32 33.56
N ARG A 814 -2.79 10.93 32.77
CA ARG A 814 -1.86 11.82 32.06
C ARG A 814 -1.84 11.42 30.59
N THR A 815 -2.79 11.95 29.83
CA THR A 815 -3.07 11.63 28.42
C THR A 815 -1.84 11.76 27.52
N CYS A 816 -0.97 12.75 27.77
CA CYS A 816 0.30 12.95 27.06
C CYS A 816 1.26 11.74 27.13
N PHE A 817 1.10 10.86 28.12
CA PHE A 817 1.94 9.68 28.37
C PHE A 817 1.13 8.36 28.39
N ASN A 818 -0.13 8.37 27.96
CA ASN A 818 -1.08 7.24 28.05
C ASN A 818 -1.14 6.61 29.45
N MET A 819 -0.98 7.42 30.50
CA MET A 819 -0.76 6.92 31.86
C MET A 819 -2.02 7.04 32.72
N LEU A 820 -2.44 5.92 33.31
CA LEU A 820 -3.48 5.84 34.32
C LEU A 820 -2.85 5.64 35.70
N GLY A 821 -2.99 6.63 36.58
CA GLY A 821 -2.61 6.53 37.98
C GLY A 821 -3.74 5.96 38.83
N LEU A 822 -3.49 4.84 39.50
CA LEU A 822 -4.41 4.17 40.43
C LEU A 822 -3.86 4.22 41.87
N TYR A 823 -4.76 4.41 42.84
CA TYR A 823 -4.48 4.20 44.26
C TYR A 823 -4.70 2.72 44.64
N ARG A 824 -4.14 2.26 45.76
CA ARG A 824 -4.43 0.93 46.32
C ARG A 824 -5.85 0.87 46.93
N TYR A 825 -6.88 0.85 46.08
CA TYR A 825 -8.27 0.68 46.48
C TYR A 825 -8.49 -0.65 47.21
N THR A 826 -9.34 -0.67 48.24
CA THR A 826 -9.55 -1.83 49.11
C THR A 826 -10.56 -2.83 48.57
N THR A 827 -11.48 -2.40 47.69
CA THR A 827 -12.46 -3.28 47.03
C THR A 827 -12.60 -2.95 45.54
N ARG A 828 -13.17 -3.91 44.78
CA ARG A 828 -13.43 -3.75 43.35
C ARG A 828 -14.43 -2.63 43.10
N GLU A 829 -15.51 -2.59 43.87
CA GLU A 829 -16.61 -1.62 43.75
C GLU A 829 -16.11 -0.19 43.98
N GLN A 830 -15.16 0.00 44.91
CA GLN A 830 -14.50 1.28 45.15
C GLN A 830 -13.69 1.72 43.92
N LEU A 831 -12.92 0.82 43.30
CA LEU A 831 -12.19 1.11 42.05
C LEU A 831 -13.14 1.47 40.91
N GLU A 832 -14.20 0.68 40.69
CA GLU A 832 -15.14 0.89 39.58
C GLU A 832 -15.90 2.21 39.76
N GLN A 833 -16.39 2.51 40.98
CA GLN A 833 -17.07 3.77 41.28
C GLN A 833 -16.14 4.98 41.14
N ARG A 834 -14.89 4.89 41.60
CA ARG A 834 -13.91 6.00 41.49
C ARG A 834 -13.43 6.20 40.06
N LEU A 835 -13.15 5.13 39.32
CA LEU A 835 -12.73 5.22 37.92
C LEU A 835 -13.85 5.77 37.03
N TRP A 836 -15.07 5.23 37.14
CA TRP A 836 -16.20 5.73 36.36
C TRP A 836 -16.61 7.15 36.77
N GLY A 837 -16.51 7.47 38.06
CA GLY A 837 -16.67 8.83 38.58
C GLY A 837 -15.66 9.82 38.00
N ALA A 838 -14.39 9.42 37.83
CA ALA A 838 -13.39 10.26 37.17
C ALA A 838 -13.69 10.42 35.67
N VAL A 839 -13.93 9.32 34.95
CA VAL A 839 -14.20 9.30 33.50
C VAL A 839 -15.42 10.14 33.11
N LEU A 840 -16.47 10.20 33.94
CA LEU A 840 -17.64 11.03 33.68
C LEU A 840 -17.46 12.52 34.02
N ASN A 841 -16.55 12.85 34.94
CA ASN A 841 -16.34 14.21 35.44
C ASN A 841 -14.99 14.81 35.01
N SER A 842 -14.32 14.23 34.02
CA SER A 842 -13.10 14.77 33.41
C SER A 842 -13.38 15.40 32.04
N GLU A 843 -12.76 16.54 31.73
CA GLU A 843 -12.78 17.11 30.37
C GLU A 843 -11.42 17.72 30.01
N GLY A 844 -10.64 17.02 29.18
CA GLY A 844 -9.25 17.38 28.90
C GLY A 844 -8.34 17.10 30.10
N PHE A 845 -7.52 18.08 30.50
CA PHE A 845 -6.51 17.95 31.56
C PHE A 845 -7.06 18.19 32.99
N GLY A 846 -8.36 18.46 33.14
CA GLY A 846 -9.00 18.80 34.41
C GLY A 846 -10.22 17.95 34.75
N LEU A 847 -10.60 18.00 36.03
CA LEU A 847 -11.95 17.66 36.49
C LEU A 847 -12.88 18.85 36.22
N LYS A 848 -14.17 18.56 36.07
CA LYS A 848 -15.27 19.52 35.98
C LYS A 848 -15.62 20.14 37.34
#